data_AF-A0A3D5L3M6-F1
#
_entry.id   AF-A0A3D5L3M6-F1
#
_cell.length_a   1.000
_cell.length_b   1.000
_cell.length_c   1.000
_cell.angle_alpha   90.00
_cell.angle_beta   90.00
_cell.angle_gamma   90.00
#
_symmetry.space_group_name_H-M   'P 1'
#
loop_
_entity.id
_entity.type
_entity.pdbx_description
1 polymer ?
#
loop_
_entity_poly.entity_id
_entity_poly.type
_entity_poly.pdbx_seq_one_letter_code
_entity_poly.pdbx_strand_id
1 'polypeptide(L)'
;MTKKITPAENLIRNIAEYVLAFLIIIECNSLFVNTVNNGSESLGNVCLFVAIGIVSGLVVYYFIRSARIRHDFLHFVPILAVMAAWELAFYFLNVTKTSDGVNGPGYLYRFFAFLLPATVYFWCKRKTGQASDLFLKISDLICAFALFSFVMYLTVVLRPDSIIARTVTEYWSNRSYTDRVTYYDLMTVYTFTPMEFQGHTIVLPKNIGLYPEPPMFGLALNVALYTEMYLRKKEHRQIARWVVLTLTLVSTQAILGTILAVIAWGAKCMEGTATHFKGVVRVLLVIAVLLGMAGCIYVLYYYKSSTGERGSLMTHIEDFKIGLRAFKHSPLLGGGYDNNAYLQQFMSENRQTNNPGFTNTVTAILAEGGVVLGLFCMLPYLIGLLHVFTKRNRETALWALGMAGCYCVVIFQFRMLLLLMMAYGYSSLHVSPKTHFLKLYDTPNTESRKVIRWNPIFVLTAAGLGLLMVFFGQRAWSALNTFLLRYDLYISQSAPKLACFLLIVITAVFVLDESLKRRRMEDRLRGVIGLSLSLVLYGLLYTRIRELVNVRLLLDKDWSDGRESIILLLIYFAFLAVCMLVCSLRLSALRKHLVVSIAIPAAAAGVFAYYAYTLPDFFLRCVDLKVASDMKAISVINTVDGANLYADSEMRLYRALVPTLKYSAARGDDYLGYDAATVIMSVGSDCEDLFNAGWLMTPISDYSVLYTNQPEVISALQAQGYTFYAHDPLQTDAINALTLASGRYQVNFTLHLDDVSTVTGDTVVGTVDATGFYSNDNHTLASLEVKGSDFDENGDALIHMTMEIPDTQQIAYHFTAADGISCEKTQVTVAKVLVYDVRRVYDGWHQLLNESYYDGNGNPVTLEKGYGQIAYTYDRDMNNTSITYEDIYGNPVNTTDGYAIVQRAFNAKKQCISEAYYLSDGTPVVLQSKGYAQISKAYDEDGRQTEEWYYDISGNLVLNSTGAAGWKKTYDENGNTTSITYYGADGSPVIMSYGYAQIRYTYDADNHQTGESYYDENGQPMTLDNGTAGVVRSDFDENGNAQDVYFIDTSGNITTRNDGIAEFHRKYNDNRQIIYEAYFEADGTPHTMDGGYEAVERTYDSAGNTATEKYLDANGNPVLTTWGFAEIHGTYNDNHQEISESYYDTSGNPMALQNGKAGETREYDSAGNLIDRKFFDLSGNPVMTTDGYAEIQYTYDENNQRTGETHLDLDGNVVG
;
A
#
# COMPACT_ATOMS: atom_id res chain seq x y z
N MET A 1 -31.24 -10.50 -52.19
CA MET A 1 -32.30 -9.88 -51.37
C MET A 1 -31.95 -10.08 -49.90
N THR A 2 -31.67 -9.02 -49.15
CA THR A 2 -31.48 -9.09 -47.68
C THR A 2 -32.83 -9.35 -47.03
N LYS A 3 -33.00 -10.49 -46.34
CA LYS A 3 -34.17 -10.69 -45.45
C LYS A 3 -34.19 -9.52 -44.46
N LYS A 4 -35.33 -8.81 -44.36
CA LYS A 4 -35.51 -7.73 -43.36
C LYS A 4 -35.17 -8.31 -41.98
N ILE A 5 -34.24 -7.68 -41.28
CA ILE A 5 -33.83 -8.05 -39.93
C ILE A 5 -35.07 -7.97 -39.04
N THR A 6 -35.39 -9.05 -38.33
CA THR A 6 -36.51 -8.99 -37.38
C THR A 6 -36.09 -8.11 -36.19
N PRO A 7 -37.02 -7.39 -35.54
CA PRO A 7 -36.69 -6.59 -34.36
C PRO A 7 -35.97 -7.40 -33.27
N ALA A 8 -36.35 -8.66 -33.08
CA ALA A 8 -35.72 -9.59 -32.14
C ALA A 8 -34.27 -9.94 -32.51
N GLU A 9 -33.98 -10.17 -33.79
CA GLU A 9 -32.60 -10.43 -34.25
C GLU A 9 -31.68 -9.21 -34.08
N ASN A 10 -32.22 -8.01 -34.33
CA ASN A 10 -31.48 -6.77 -34.11
C ASN A 10 -31.20 -6.54 -32.61
N LEU A 11 -32.13 -6.95 -31.75
CA LEU A 11 -32.02 -6.90 -30.29
C LEU A 11 -30.86 -7.77 -29.81
N ILE A 12 -30.83 -9.06 -30.20
CA ILE A 12 -29.82 -10.04 -29.80
C ILE A 12 -28.41 -9.58 -30.22
N ARG A 13 -28.27 -9.13 -31.47
CA ARG A 13 -26.99 -8.62 -31.98
C ARG A 13 -26.51 -7.41 -31.17
N ASN A 14 -27.39 -6.46 -30.88
CA ASN A 14 -27.01 -5.27 -30.11
C ASN A 14 -26.59 -5.62 -28.67
N ILE A 15 -27.27 -6.57 -28.02
CA ILE A 15 -26.89 -7.05 -26.68
C ILE A 15 -25.51 -7.70 -26.72
N ALA A 16 -25.28 -8.61 -27.65
CA ALA A 16 -23.98 -9.27 -27.82
C ALA A 16 -22.84 -8.25 -27.99
N GLU A 17 -23.07 -7.16 -28.74
CA GLU A 17 -22.09 -6.10 -28.93
C GLU A 17 -21.87 -5.22 -27.68
N TYR A 18 -22.89 -5.01 -26.84
CA TYR A 18 -22.70 -4.33 -25.55
C TYR A 18 -21.98 -5.21 -24.53
N VAL A 19 -22.28 -6.51 -24.51
CA VAL A 19 -21.54 -7.48 -23.68
C VAL A 19 -20.07 -7.53 -24.13
N LEU A 20 -19.81 -7.57 -25.43
CA LEU A 20 -18.45 -7.49 -25.96
C LEU A 20 -17.75 -6.18 -25.55
N ALA A 21 -18.42 -5.02 -25.72
CA ALA A 21 -17.89 -3.73 -25.31
C ALA A 21 -17.53 -3.69 -23.82
N PHE A 22 -18.33 -4.36 -22.99
CA PHE A 22 -18.10 -4.44 -21.57
C PHE A 22 -16.90 -5.33 -21.19
N LEU A 23 -16.79 -6.53 -21.77
CA LEU A 23 -15.65 -7.41 -21.56
C LEU A 23 -14.33 -6.73 -21.91
N ILE A 24 -14.32 -5.92 -22.98
CA ILE A 24 -13.15 -5.12 -23.39
C ILE A 24 -12.77 -4.08 -22.33
N ILE A 25 -13.75 -3.45 -21.66
CA ILE A 25 -13.49 -2.45 -20.61
C ILE A 25 -12.88 -3.11 -19.36
N ILE A 26 -13.39 -4.28 -18.96
CA ILE A 26 -12.89 -5.02 -17.80
C ILE A 26 -11.50 -5.61 -18.05
N GLU A 27 -11.28 -6.26 -19.19
CA GLU A 27 -10.01 -6.95 -19.43
C GLU A 27 -8.83 -5.98 -19.54
N CYS A 28 -9.08 -4.70 -19.85
CA CYS A 28 -8.04 -3.69 -20.05
C CYS A 28 -7.40 -3.19 -18.73
N ASN A 29 -6.70 -4.04 -17.99
CA ASN A 29 -5.99 -3.69 -16.74
C ASN A 29 -6.91 -3.02 -15.70
N SER A 30 -8.18 -3.44 -15.60
CA SER A 30 -9.05 -2.98 -14.50
C SER A 30 -8.63 -3.66 -13.18
N LEU A 31 -9.04 -3.09 -12.04
CA LEU A 31 -8.79 -3.68 -10.72
C LEU A 31 -9.24 -5.14 -10.62
N PHE A 32 -10.28 -5.51 -11.34
CA PHE A 32 -10.87 -6.86 -11.33
C PHE A 32 -9.95 -7.93 -11.90
N VAL A 33 -9.05 -7.55 -12.80
CA VAL A 33 -8.05 -8.46 -13.37
C VAL A 33 -6.80 -8.52 -12.49
N ASN A 34 -6.56 -7.51 -11.64
CA ASN A 34 -5.27 -7.27 -10.97
C ASN A 34 -5.34 -7.33 -9.42
N THR A 35 -6.39 -7.88 -8.79
CA THR A 35 -6.50 -8.04 -7.31
C THR A 35 -5.97 -9.39 -6.80
N VAL A 36 -5.37 -9.40 -5.61
CA VAL A 36 -4.71 -10.55 -4.95
C VAL A 36 -5.61 -11.76 -4.72
N ASN A 37 -6.89 -11.56 -4.38
CA ASN A 37 -7.80 -12.66 -3.99
C ASN A 37 -8.53 -13.35 -5.15
N ASN A 38 -8.27 -12.96 -6.39
CA ASN A 38 -8.70 -13.72 -7.56
C ASN A 38 -7.41 -14.14 -8.25
N GLY A 39 -7.18 -15.42 -8.53
CA GLY A 39 -6.08 -15.81 -9.42
C GLY A 39 -6.15 -14.97 -10.69
N SER A 40 -5.28 -13.95 -10.81
CA SER A 40 -5.42 -12.78 -11.70
C SER A 40 -5.49 -13.18 -13.17
N GLU A 41 -4.84 -14.30 -13.51
CA GLU A 41 -4.86 -14.89 -14.84
C GLU A 41 -6.21 -15.53 -15.22
N SER A 42 -7.03 -15.96 -14.26
CA SER A 42 -8.25 -16.73 -14.54
C SER A 42 -9.36 -15.86 -15.14
N LEU A 43 -9.65 -14.68 -14.57
CA LEU A 43 -10.74 -13.82 -15.02
C LEU A 43 -10.44 -13.16 -16.36
N GLY A 44 -9.22 -12.63 -16.55
CA GLY A 44 -8.81 -11.99 -17.79
C GLY A 44 -8.96 -12.97 -18.97
N ASN A 45 -8.50 -14.21 -18.78
CA ASN A 45 -8.65 -15.28 -19.77
C ASN A 45 -10.12 -15.66 -20.01
N VAL A 46 -10.96 -15.74 -18.96
CA VAL A 46 -12.42 -15.97 -19.12
C VAL A 46 -13.07 -14.87 -19.95
N CYS A 47 -12.77 -13.59 -19.67
CA CYS A 47 -13.29 -12.47 -20.44
C CYS A 47 -12.89 -12.58 -21.92
N LEU A 48 -11.63 -12.94 -22.18
CA LEU A 48 -11.11 -13.18 -23.53
C LEU A 48 -11.85 -14.33 -24.23
N PHE A 49 -12.04 -15.49 -23.59
CA PHE A 49 -12.72 -16.65 -24.19
C PHE A 49 -14.19 -16.36 -24.51
N VAL A 50 -14.92 -15.70 -23.61
CA VAL A 50 -16.31 -15.29 -23.86
C VAL A 50 -16.37 -14.30 -25.02
N ALA A 51 -15.43 -13.36 -25.10
CA ALA A 51 -15.35 -12.41 -26.19
C ALA A 51 -15.02 -13.06 -27.53
N ILE A 52 -14.11 -14.05 -27.57
CA ILE A 52 -13.83 -14.88 -28.75
C ILE A 52 -15.11 -15.55 -29.25
N GLY A 53 -15.89 -16.15 -28.33
CA GLY A 53 -17.17 -16.78 -28.64
C GLY A 53 -18.19 -15.80 -29.23
N ILE A 54 -18.34 -14.61 -28.62
CA ILE A 54 -19.25 -13.57 -29.10
C ILE A 54 -18.85 -13.04 -30.48
N VAL A 55 -17.57 -12.68 -30.66
CA VAL A 55 -17.06 -12.14 -31.93
C VAL A 55 -17.22 -13.17 -33.04
N SER A 56 -16.86 -14.43 -32.79
CA SER A 56 -17.02 -15.52 -33.75
C SER A 56 -18.49 -15.74 -34.11
N GLY A 57 -19.39 -15.73 -33.12
CA GLY A 57 -20.84 -15.80 -33.34
C GLY A 57 -21.39 -14.64 -34.19
N LEU A 58 -20.89 -13.42 -33.95
CA LEU A 58 -21.25 -12.24 -34.76
C LEU A 58 -20.74 -12.36 -36.20
N VAL A 59 -19.54 -12.89 -36.43
CA VAL A 59 -19.03 -13.19 -37.77
C VAL A 59 -19.95 -14.19 -38.47
N VAL A 60 -20.23 -15.33 -37.85
CA VAL A 60 -21.13 -16.37 -38.39
C VAL A 60 -22.51 -15.76 -38.72
N TYR A 61 -23.04 -14.90 -37.86
CA TYR A 61 -24.28 -14.17 -38.10
C TYR A 61 -24.25 -13.36 -39.41
N TYR A 62 -23.21 -12.56 -39.65
CA TYR A 62 -23.09 -11.77 -40.89
C TYR A 62 -22.96 -12.67 -42.13
N PHE A 63 -22.21 -13.75 -42.02
CA PHE A 63 -22.01 -14.70 -43.10
C PHE A 63 -23.30 -15.43 -43.46
N ILE A 64 -24.10 -15.89 -42.48
CA ILE A 64 -25.39 -16.53 -42.76
C ILE A 64 -26.34 -15.56 -43.46
N ARG A 65 -26.35 -14.29 -43.06
CA ARG A 65 -27.35 -13.30 -43.48
C ARG A 65 -27.09 -12.64 -44.82
N SER A 66 -25.83 -12.47 -45.21
CA SER A 66 -25.49 -11.71 -46.41
C SER A 66 -24.67 -12.54 -47.39
N ALA A 67 -25.33 -13.02 -48.45
CA ALA A 67 -24.65 -13.67 -49.58
C ALA A 67 -23.59 -12.78 -50.23
N ARG A 68 -23.79 -11.44 -50.19
CA ARG A 68 -22.82 -10.46 -50.67
C ARG A 68 -21.56 -10.44 -49.81
N ILE A 69 -21.70 -10.49 -48.48
CA ILE A 69 -20.55 -10.58 -47.56
C ILE A 69 -19.77 -11.87 -47.83
N ARG A 70 -20.46 -13.01 -47.98
CA ARG A 70 -19.79 -14.29 -48.30
C ARG A 70 -19.01 -14.24 -49.62
N HIS A 71 -19.59 -13.65 -50.66
CA HIS A 71 -18.93 -13.53 -51.96
C HIS A 71 -17.71 -12.60 -51.89
N ASP A 72 -17.87 -11.41 -51.27
CA ASP A 72 -16.79 -10.42 -51.15
C ASP A 72 -15.64 -10.91 -50.24
N PHE A 73 -15.91 -11.86 -49.33
CA PHE A 73 -14.95 -12.33 -48.35
C PHE A 73 -13.73 -13.02 -48.97
N LEU A 74 -13.89 -13.68 -50.12
CA LEU A 74 -12.78 -14.32 -50.85
C LEU A 74 -11.65 -13.34 -51.19
N HIS A 75 -11.98 -12.05 -51.38
CA HIS A 75 -11.00 -11.00 -51.64
C HIS A 75 -10.36 -10.42 -50.36
N PHE A 76 -10.83 -10.83 -49.19
CA PHE A 76 -10.26 -10.48 -47.90
C PHE A 76 -9.40 -11.61 -47.31
N VAL A 77 -9.64 -12.86 -47.73
CA VAL A 77 -8.85 -14.05 -47.34
C VAL A 77 -7.33 -13.86 -47.48
N PRO A 78 -6.77 -13.26 -48.56
CA PRO A 78 -5.32 -13.08 -48.66
C PRO A 78 -4.74 -12.20 -47.55
N ILE A 79 -5.47 -11.19 -47.09
CA ILE A 79 -5.04 -10.31 -46.00
C ILE A 79 -5.01 -11.10 -44.69
N LEU A 80 -6.06 -11.88 -44.41
CA LEU A 80 -6.12 -12.75 -43.22
C LEU A 80 -5.03 -13.83 -43.25
N ALA A 81 -4.73 -14.40 -44.42
CA ALA A 81 -3.67 -15.39 -44.56
C ALA A 81 -2.28 -14.80 -44.27
N VAL A 82 -2.02 -13.56 -44.74
CA VAL A 82 -0.77 -12.85 -44.41
C VAL A 82 -0.69 -12.52 -42.92
N MET A 83 -1.78 -12.06 -42.30
CA MET A 83 -1.83 -11.81 -40.86
C MET A 83 -1.56 -13.10 -40.07
N ALA A 84 -2.29 -14.18 -40.37
CA ALA A 84 -2.11 -15.47 -39.72
C ALA A 84 -0.69 -16.04 -39.91
N ALA A 85 -0.11 -15.91 -41.11
CA ALA A 85 1.27 -16.34 -41.37
C ALA A 85 2.29 -15.51 -40.57
N TRP A 86 2.09 -14.19 -40.46
CA TRP A 86 2.94 -13.31 -39.66
C TRP A 86 2.87 -13.68 -38.18
N GLU A 87 1.66 -13.87 -37.66
CA GLU A 87 1.42 -14.23 -36.26
C GLU A 87 2.02 -15.59 -35.90
N LEU A 88 1.83 -16.60 -36.76
CA LEU A 88 2.39 -17.94 -36.58
C LEU A 88 3.92 -17.94 -36.71
N ALA A 89 4.46 -17.16 -37.66
CA ALA A 89 5.91 -17.01 -37.78
C ALA A 89 6.51 -16.43 -36.51
N PHE A 90 5.94 -15.35 -35.96
CA PHE A 90 6.40 -14.79 -34.70
C PHE A 90 6.24 -15.77 -33.53
N TYR A 91 5.13 -16.52 -33.49
CA TYR A 91 4.90 -17.56 -32.48
C TYR A 91 6.04 -18.60 -32.44
N PHE A 92 6.37 -19.21 -33.59
CA PHE A 92 7.42 -20.24 -33.67
C PHE A 92 8.84 -19.68 -33.54
N LEU A 93 9.07 -18.42 -33.94
CA LEU A 93 10.40 -17.82 -33.91
C LEU A 93 10.76 -17.22 -32.54
N ASN A 94 9.77 -16.71 -31.79
CA ASN A 94 9.99 -16.00 -30.54
C ASN A 94 9.24 -16.63 -29.36
N VAL A 95 7.91 -16.77 -29.45
CA VAL A 95 7.06 -17.14 -28.29
C VAL A 95 7.39 -18.55 -27.77
N THR A 96 7.56 -19.53 -28.66
CA THR A 96 7.88 -20.91 -28.26
C THR A 96 9.29 -21.08 -27.70
N LYS A 97 10.17 -20.08 -27.86
CA LYS A 97 11.58 -20.15 -27.43
C LYS A 97 11.86 -19.38 -26.13
N THR A 98 10.96 -18.48 -25.74
CA THR A 98 11.16 -17.52 -24.65
C THR A 98 10.17 -17.68 -23.51
N SER A 99 9.15 -18.54 -23.65
CA SER A 99 8.15 -18.78 -22.62
C SER A 99 8.47 -20.03 -21.81
N ASP A 100 8.33 -19.95 -20.48
CA ASP A 100 8.42 -21.09 -19.53
C ASP A 100 7.23 -22.06 -19.65
N GLY A 101 6.60 -22.16 -20.82
CA GLY A 101 5.44 -23.02 -21.11
C GLY A 101 4.07 -22.38 -20.84
N VAL A 102 3.96 -21.40 -19.92
CA VAL A 102 2.66 -20.81 -19.49
C VAL A 102 2.13 -19.74 -20.45
N ASN A 103 2.99 -18.88 -21.01
CA ASN A 103 2.57 -17.71 -21.81
C ASN A 103 2.28 -18.00 -23.30
N GLY A 104 2.75 -19.14 -23.81
CA GLY A 104 2.59 -19.53 -25.22
C GLY A 104 1.13 -19.63 -25.68
N PRO A 105 0.26 -20.37 -24.99
CA PRO A 105 -1.18 -20.42 -25.31
C PRO A 105 -1.85 -19.05 -25.27
N GLY A 106 -1.45 -18.18 -24.33
CA GLY A 106 -1.95 -16.82 -24.18
C GLY A 106 -1.77 -15.95 -25.42
N TYR A 107 -0.65 -16.09 -26.14
CA TYR A 107 -0.42 -15.40 -27.41
C TYR A 107 -1.42 -15.86 -28.49
N LEU A 108 -1.61 -17.17 -28.65
CA LEU A 108 -2.51 -17.74 -29.65
C LEU A 108 -3.97 -17.33 -29.40
N TYR A 109 -4.43 -17.30 -28.15
CA TYR A 109 -5.79 -16.85 -27.85
C TYR A 109 -6.01 -15.38 -28.22
N ARG A 110 -5.01 -14.51 -27.98
CA ARG A 110 -5.09 -13.06 -28.24
C ARG A 110 -4.95 -12.72 -29.72
N PHE A 111 -3.85 -13.11 -30.36
CA PHE A 111 -3.56 -12.74 -31.73
C PHE A 111 -4.32 -13.62 -32.74
N PHE A 112 -4.35 -14.94 -32.53
CA PHE A 112 -4.97 -15.82 -33.50
C PHE A 112 -6.49 -15.95 -33.27
N ALA A 113 -6.92 -16.34 -32.07
CA ALA A 113 -8.32 -16.66 -31.80
C ALA A 113 -9.22 -15.43 -31.62
N PHE A 114 -8.68 -14.29 -31.20
CA PHE A 114 -9.46 -13.05 -31.02
C PHE A 114 -9.26 -12.04 -32.14
N LEU A 115 -8.01 -11.62 -32.44
CA LEU A 115 -7.73 -10.56 -33.41
C LEU A 115 -8.17 -10.93 -34.85
N LEU A 116 -7.97 -12.16 -35.32
CA LEU A 116 -8.42 -12.55 -36.67
C LEU A 116 -9.95 -12.49 -36.81
N PRO A 117 -10.78 -13.13 -35.94
CA PRO A 117 -12.24 -12.97 -36.01
C PRO A 117 -12.71 -11.53 -35.80
N ALA A 118 -12.06 -10.75 -34.91
CA ALA A 118 -12.40 -9.35 -34.69
C ALA A 118 -12.16 -8.52 -35.96
N THR A 119 -11.09 -8.80 -36.70
CA THR A 119 -10.78 -8.15 -37.98
C THR A 119 -11.86 -8.46 -39.02
N VAL A 120 -12.33 -9.71 -39.09
CA VAL A 120 -13.45 -10.10 -39.97
C VAL A 120 -14.76 -9.43 -39.54
N TYR A 121 -15.03 -9.34 -38.23
CA TYR A 121 -16.19 -8.66 -37.69
C TYR A 121 -16.22 -7.17 -38.11
N PHE A 122 -15.11 -6.44 -37.93
CA PHE A 122 -15.03 -5.06 -38.36
C PHE A 122 -15.13 -4.91 -39.88
N TRP A 123 -14.54 -5.84 -40.65
CA TRP A 123 -14.69 -5.84 -42.10
C TRP A 123 -16.16 -6.01 -42.53
N CYS A 124 -16.90 -6.92 -41.88
CA CYS A 124 -18.34 -7.10 -42.08
C CYS A 124 -19.14 -5.84 -41.70
N LYS A 125 -18.81 -5.21 -40.57
CA LYS A 125 -19.40 -3.92 -40.14
C LYS A 125 -19.09 -2.80 -41.13
N ARG A 126 -17.89 -2.76 -41.71
CA ARG A 126 -17.47 -1.79 -42.72
C ARG A 126 -18.30 -1.91 -44.00
N LYS A 127 -18.57 -3.15 -44.44
CA LYS A 127 -19.46 -3.44 -45.58
C LYS A 127 -20.93 -3.05 -45.34
N THR A 128 -21.34 -2.93 -44.08
CA THR A 128 -22.69 -2.52 -43.68
C THR A 128 -22.78 -1.07 -43.23
N GLY A 129 -21.68 -0.29 -43.30
CA GLY A 129 -21.64 1.13 -42.91
C GLY A 129 -21.55 1.36 -41.39
N GLN A 130 -21.35 0.33 -40.59
CA GLN A 130 -21.44 0.38 -39.12
C GLN A 130 -20.09 0.11 -38.43
N ALA A 131 -18.97 0.42 -39.09
CA ALA A 131 -17.62 0.10 -38.60
C ALA A 131 -17.30 0.68 -37.20
N SER A 132 -17.84 1.85 -36.86
CA SER A 132 -17.61 2.51 -35.57
C SER A 132 -18.61 2.12 -34.47
N ASP A 133 -19.61 1.29 -34.78
CA ASP A 133 -20.74 1.02 -33.89
C ASP A 133 -20.32 0.34 -32.56
N LEU A 134 -19.27 -0.48 -32.56
CA LEU A 134 -18.75 -1.07 -31.32
C LEU A 134 -18.05 -0.02 -30.43
N PHE A 135 -17.20 0.85 -31.01
CA PHE A 135 -16.57 1.95 -30.28
C PHE A 135 -17.60 2.94 -29.71
N LEU A 136 -18.69 3.21 -30.45
CA LEU A 136 -19.79 4.02 -29.94
C LEU A 136 -20.47 3.38 -28.72
N LYS A 137 -20.59 2.05 -28.67
CA LYS A 137 -21.11 1.33 -27.49
C LYS A 137 -20.13 1.33 -26.32
N ILE A 138 -18.84 1.16 -26.57
CA ILE A 138 -17.78 1.32 -25.56
C ILE A 138 -17.88 2.73 -24.94
N SER A 139 -17.98 3.76 -25.79
CA SER A 139 -18.20 5.14 -25.34
C SER A 139 -19.51 5.34 -24.57
N ASP A 140 -20.60 4.66 -24.97
CA ASP A 140 -21.87 4.70 -24.25
C ASP A 140 -21.74 4.18 -22.81
N LEU A 141 -21.03 3.06 -22.61
CA LEU A 141 -20.74 2.50 -21.29
C LEU A 141 -19.81 3.40 -20.47
N ILE A 142 -18.72 3.86 -21.07
CA ILE A 142 -17.74 4.72 -20.39
C ILE A 142 -18.36 6.08 -20.01
N CYS A 143 -19.21 6.68 -20.84
CA CYS A 143 -19.92 7.92 -20.48
C CYS A 143 -20.83 7.73 -19.27
N ALA A 144 -21.59 6.62 -19.22
CA ALA A 144 -22.48 6.32 -18.11
C ALA A 144 -21.68 6.11 -16.82
N PHE A 145 -20.58 5.35 -16.92
CA PHE A 145 -19.67 5.13 -15.81
C PHE A 145 -18.96 6.42 -15.36
N ALA A 146 -18.50 7.25 -16.30
CA ALA A 146 -17.81 8.51 -16.02
C ALA A 146 -18.69 9.49 -15.26
N LEU A 147 -19.98 9.59 -15.61
CA LEU A 147 -20.93 10.40 -14.84
C LEU A 147 -21.10 9.88 -13.43
N PHE A 148 -21.30 8.56 -13.27
CA PHE A 148 -21.45 7.93 -11.98
C PHE A 148 -20.20 8.17 -11.10
N SER A 149 -19.03 7.84 -11.63
CA SER A 149 -17.72 8.04 -10.99
C SER A 149 -17.47 9.50 -10.62
N PHE A 150 -17.83 10.47 -11.48
CA PHE A 150 -17.66 11.89 -11.18
C PHE A 150 -18.62 12.40 -10.09
N VAL A 151 -19.87 11.93 -10.07
CA VAL A 151 -20.81 12.27 -8.99
C VAL A 151 -20.33 11.70 -7.65
N MET A 152 -19.81 10.48 -7.66
CA MET A 152 -19.22 9.86 -6.47
C MET A 152 -17.98 10.62 -6.00
N TYR A 153 -17.08 10.95 -6.94
CA TYR A 153 -15.90 11.79 -6.68
C TYR A 153 -16.26 13.12 -5.99
N LEU A 154 -17.25 13.84 -6.52
CA LEU A 154 -17.70 15.10 -5.93
C LEU A 154 -18.26 14.91 -4.51
N THR A 155 -18.90 13.78 -4.23
CA THR A 155 -19.39 13.48 -2.87
C THR A 155 -18.23 13.33 -1.89
N VAL A 156 -17.15 12.64 -2.29
CA VAL A 156 -15.93 12.49 -1.50
C VAL A 156 -15.26 13.86 -1.27
N VAL A 157 -15.10 14.67 -2.32
CA VAL A 157 -14.48 16.00 -2.23
C VAL A 157 -15.28 16.94 -1.31
N LEU A 158 -16.61 16.88 -1.36
CA LEU A 158 -17.48 17.81 -0.62
C LEU A 158 -17.81 17.34 0.81
N ARG A 159 -17.74 16.03 1.09
CA ARG A 159 -18.12 15.41 2.37
C ARG A 159 -17.22 14.22 2.73
N PRO A 160 -15.91 14.44 2.97
CA PRO A 160 -14.96 13.37 3.29
C PRO A 160 -15.37 12.55 4.53
N ASP A 161 -15.93 13.19 5.56
CA ASP A 161 -16.32 12.55 6.84
C ASP A 161 -17.54 11.61 6.76
N SER A 162 -18.23 11.57 5.61
CA SER A 162 -19.53 10.89 5.49
C SER A 162 -19.45 9.44 5.00
N ILE A 163 -18.25 8.91 4.76
CA ILE A 163 -18.04 7.68 3.98
C ILE A 163 -17.06 6.75 4.68
N ILE A 164 -17.45 5.48 4.84
CA ILE A 164 -16.63 4.41 5.45
C ILE A 164 -15.63 3.92 4.39
N ALA A 165 -14.35 4.10 4.66
CA ALA A 165 -13.24 3.65 3.84
C ALA A 165 -12.90 2.18 4.13
N ARG A 166 -12.70 1.36 3.09
CA ARG A 166 -12.06 0.03 3.21
C ARG A 166 -10.73 0.04 2.49
N THR A 167 -9.77 -0.78 2.91
CA THR A 167 -8.49 -0.92 2.23
C THR A 167 -8.50 -2.16 1.35
N VAL A 168 -8.03 -2.05 0.11
CA VAL A 168 -7.84 -3.18 -0.80
C VAL A 168 -6.40 -3.26 -1.26
N THR A 169 -5.82 -4.46 -1.19
CA THR A 169 -4.50 -4.77 -1.74
C THR A 169 -4.59 -5.11 -3.23
N GLU A 170 -3.84 -4.40 -4.05
CA GLU A 170 -3.75 -4.61 -5.50
C GLU A 170 -2.39 -5.17 -5.93
N TYR A 171 -2.38 -5.90 -7.05
CA TYR A 171 -1.18 -6.40 -7.71
C TYR A 171 -0.85 -5.47 -8.89
N TRP A 172 -0.15 -4.37 -8.60
CA TRP A 172 0.35 -3.43 -9.62
C TRP A 172 1.83 -3.14 -9.35
N SER A 173 2.68 -3.33 -10.36
CA SER A 173 4.12 -2.98 -10.34
C SER A 173 5.03 -3.72 -9.33
N ASN A 174 4.80 -5.00 -9.01
CA ASN A 174 5.71 -5.85 -8.21
C ASN A 174 6.14 -5.27 -6.83
N ARG A 175 5.44 -4.25 -6.33
CA ARG A 175 5.63 -3.76 -4.95
C ARG A 175 4.98 -4.75 -3.99
N SER A 176 5.70 -5.11 -2.93
CA SER A 176 5.12 -5.77 -1.76
C SER A 176 3.86 -5.04 -1.29
N TYR A 177 2.75 -5.77 -1.20
CA TYR A 177 1.51 -5.57 -0.43
C TYR A 177 1.27 -4.22 0.31
N THR A 178 1.38 -3.04 -0.30
CA THR A 178 1.35 -1.79 0.51
C THR A 178 0.52 -0.62 -0.01
N ASP A 179 0.06 -0.59 -1.26
CA ASP A 179 -0.79 0.54 -1.70
C ASP A 179 -2.24 0.32 -1.25
N ARG A 180 -2.56 0.90 -0.08
CA ARG A 180 -3.89 0.91 0.52
C ARG A 180 -4.86 1.70 -0.35
N VAL A 181 -5.55 1.03 -1.26
CA VAL A 181 -6.55 1.72 -2.07
C VAL A 181 -7.86 1.84 -1.28
N THR A 182 -8.31 3.07 -1.05
CA THR A 182 -9.58 3.31 -0.38
C THR A 182 -10.74 2.91 -1.29
N TYR A 183 -11.36 1.80 -0.90
CA TYR A 183 -12.43 1.11 -1.57
C TYR A 183 -13.78 1.56 -1.02
N TYR A 184 -14.65 2.06 -1.91
CA TYR A 184 -15.98 2.54 -1.55
C TYR A 184 -17.09 1.72 -2.24
N ASP A 185 -17.07 0.38 -2.11
CA ASP A 185 -18.06 -0.61 -2.60
C ASP A 185 -18.53 -0.49 -4.09
N LEU A 186 -18.18 0.55 -4.84
CA LEU A 186 -18.60 0.88 -6.22
C LEU A 186 -17.67 1.90 -6.91
N MET A 187 -16.84 2.63 -6.16
CA MET A 187 -15.84 3.56 -6.68
C MET A 187 -14.51 3.33 -5.97
N THR A 188 -13.43 3.33 -6.76
CA THR A 188 -12.08 3.32 -6.22
C THR A 188 -11.52 4.75 -6.24
N VAL A 189 -11.04 5.22 -5.10
CA VAL A 189 -10.35 6.50 -4.96
C VAL A 189 -8.97 6.21 -4.38
N TYR A 190 -7.94 6.65 -5.10
CA TYR A 190 -6.56 6.48 -4.65
C TYR A 190 -6.20 7.59 -3.65
N THR A 191 -5.26 7.29 -2.75
CA THR A 191 -4.87 8.11 -1.60
C THR A 191 -4.57 9.56 -1.96
N PHE A 192 -4.81 10.37 -0.94
CA PHE A 192 -4.63 11.80 -0.85
C PHE A 192 -3.17 12.20 -1.13
N THR A 193 -2.92 12.91 -2.24
CA THR A 193 -1.69 13.70 -2.36
C THR A 193 -2.03 15.12 -1.90
N PRO A 194 -1.48 15.60 -0.77
CA PRO A 194 -1.73 16.96 -0.30
C PRO A 194 -1.25 17.95 -1.36
N MET A 195 -2.11 18.84 -1.85
CA MET A 195 -1.70 19.91 -2.75
C MET A 195 -1.56 21.18 -1.94
N GLU A 196 -0.38 21.76 -1.87
CA GLU A 196 -0.19 23.07 -1.25
C GLU A 196 -0.45 24.17 -2.27
N PHE A 197 -1.40 25.05 -1.95
CA PHE A 197 -1.67 26.25 -2.74
C PHE A 197 -1.75 27.45 -1.81
N GLN A 198 -0.75 28.34 -1.88
CA GLN A 198 -0.68 29.58 -1.10
C GLN A 198 -0.89 29.37 0.42
N GLY A 199 -0.17 28.44 1.05
CA GLY A 199 -0.28 28.17 2.49
C GLY A 199 -1.53 27.37 2.89
N HIS A 200 -2.33 26.90 1.93
CA HIS A 200 -3.45 26.01 2.19
C HIS A 200 -3.18 24.62 1.61
N THR A 201 -3.18 23.60 2.47
CA THR A 201 -3.13 22.20 2.08
C THR A 201 -4.51 21.75 1.60
N ILE A 202 -4.73 21.77 0.29
CA ILE A 202 -5.92 21.22 -0.34
C ILE A 202 -5.65 19.76 -0.67
N VAL A 203 -6.19 18.87 0.14
CA VAL A 203 -6.06 17.43 -0.08
C VAL A 203 -7.14 16.96 -1.06
N LEU A 204 -6.81 16.90 -2.35
CA LEU A 204 -7.74 16.46 -3.40
C LEU A 204 -7.57 14.95 -3.70
N PRO A 205 -8.60 14.12 -3.51
CA PRO A 205 -8.55 12.72 -3.91
C PRO A 205 -8.33 12.57 -5.42
N LYS A 206 -7.76 11.43 -5.84
CA LYS A 206 -7.62 11.04 -7.25
C LYS A 206 -8.74 10.09 -7.65
N ASN A 207 -9.47 10.42 -8.71
CA ASN A 207 -10.49 9.53 -9.26
C ASN A 207 -9.85 8.45 -10.16
N ILE A 208 -9.83 7.19 -9.70
CA ILE A 208 -9.27 6.07 -10.49
C ILE A 208 -10.35 5.14 -11.06
N GLY A 209 -11.63 5.40 -10.77
CA GLY A 209 -12.74 4.70 -11.42
C GLY A 209 -12.74 3.19 -11.16
N LEU A 210 -12.64 2.39 -12.23
CA LEU A 210 -12.53 0.91 -12.18
C LEU A 210 -11.08 0.41 -12.29
N TYR A 211 -10.11 1.31 -12.32
CA TYR A 211 -8.73 1.04 -12.68
C TYR A 211 -7.79 1.24 -11.49
N PRO A 212 -6.64 0.55 -11.48
CA PRO A 212 -5.67 0.64 -10.39
C PRO A 212 -5.01 2.01 -10.30
N GLU A 213 -4.79 2.66 -11.45
CA GLU A 213 -4.07 3.93 -11.52
C GLU A 213 -4.78 4.99 -12.37
N PRO A 214 -4.53 6.29 -12.12
CA PRO A 214 -5.12 7.38 -12.91
C PRO A 214 -4.88 7.32 -14.42
N PRO A 215 -3.67 6.96 -14.93
CA PRO A 215 -3.43 6.82 -16.37
C PRO A 215 -4.34 5.79 -17.04
N MET A 216 -4.65 4.69 -16.35
CA MET A 216 -5.52 3.62 -16.87
C MET A 216 -6.98 4.06 -16.99
N PHE A 217 -7.53 4.79 -16.01
CA PHE A 217 -8.85 5.37 -16.18
C PHE A 217 -8.86 6.47 -17.25
N GLY A 218 -7.78 7.25 -17.31
CA GLY A 218 -7.54 8.24 -18.35
C GLY A 218 -7.55 7.67 -19.77
N LEU A 219 -7.03 6.46 -19.97
CA LEU A 219 -7.09 5.73 -21.25
C LEU A 219 -8.53 5.51 -21.69
N ALA A 220 -9.37 4.91 -20.83
CA ALA A 220 -10.77 4.64 -21.13
C ALA A 220 -11.55 5.93 -21.46
N LEU A 221 -11.36 6.97 -20.65
CA LEU A 221 -12.01 8.27 -20.84
C LEU A 221 -11.59 8.95 -22.15
N ASN A 222 -10.30 8.90 -22.52
CA ASN A 222 -9.82 9.44 -23.79
C ASN A 222 -10.36 8.66 -25.00
N VAL A 223 -10.40 7.32 -24.93
CA VAL A 223 -11.00 6.49 -25.99
C VAL A 223 -12.45 6.88 -26.22
N ALA A 224 -13.23 7.08 -25.15
CA ALA A 224 -14.61 7.55 -25.24
C ALA A 224 -14.70 8.99 -25.77
N LEU A 225 -13.87 9.91 -25.28
CA LEU A 225 -13.89 11.33 -25.66
C LEU A 225 -13.63 11.52 -27.15
N TYR A 226 -12.55 10.93 -27.68
CA TYR A 226 -12.24 10.98 -29.10
C TYR A 226 -13.35 10.31 -29.93
N THR A 227 -13.93 9.22 -29.45
CA THR A 227 -15.05 8.55 -30.13
C THR A 227 -16.28 9.45 -30.21
N GLU A 228 -16.66 10.12 -29.13
CA GLU A 228 -17.79 11.07 -29.11
C GLU A 228 -17.53 12.32 -29.95
N MET A 229 -16.28 12.80 -30.00
CA MET A 229 -15.94 14.02 -30.73
C MET A 229 -15.78 13.79 -32.24
N TYR A 230 -15.29 12.61 -32.65
CA TYR A 230 -14.80 12.39 -34.01
C TYR A 230 -15.43 11.21 -34.75
N LEU A 231 -16.09 10.27 -34.06
CA LEU A 231 -16.81 9.19 -34.75
C LEU A 231 -18.34 9.34 -34.69
N ARG A 232 -18.87 10.08 -33.70
CA ARG A 232 -20.31 10.30 -33.56
C ARG A 232 -20.77 11.52 -34.38
N LYS A 233 -21.82 11.35 -35.20
CA LYS A 233 -22.39 12.43 -36.04
C LYS A 233 -23.02 13.55 -35.21
N LYS A 234 -22.78 14.81 -35.57
CA LYS A 234 -23.25 16.05 -34.88
C LYS A 234 -24.76 16.05 -34.57
N GLU A 235 -25.12 16.16 -33.28
CA GLU A 235 -26.47 16.47 -32.78
C GLU A 235 -26.43 17.51 -31.64
N HIS A 236 -27.50 18.29 -31.45
CA HIS A 236 -27.59 19.47 -30.57
C HIS A 236 -27.32 19.26 -29.05
N ARG A 237 -26.98 18.05 -28.58
CA ARG A 237 -26.76 17.73 -27.14
C ARG A 237 -25.51 16.90 -26.83
N GLN A 238 -24.56 16.80 -27.76
CA GLN A 238 -23.31 16.02 -27.56
C GLN A 238 -22.32 16.65 -26.59
N ILE A 239 -22.37 17.97 -26.44
CA ILE A 239 -21.46 18.73 -25.58
C ILE A 239 -21.51 18.23 -24.13
N ALA A 240 -22.69 17.84 -23.62
CA ALA A 240 -22.82 17.31 -22.26
C ALA A 240 -21.97 16.05 -22.03
N ARG A 241 -21.87 15.16 -23.02
CA ARG A 241 -21.04 13.95 -22.92
C ARG A 241 -19.57 14.29 -22.93
N TRP A 242 -19.16 15.23 -23.79
CA TRP A 242 -17.78 15.72 -23.85
C TRP A 242 -17.38 16.36 -22.52
N VAL A 243 -18.26 17.18 -21.94
CA VAL A 243 -18.04 17.83 -20.64
C VAL A 243 -17.94 16.80 -19.53
N VAL A 244 -18.86 15.83 -19.43
CA VAL A 244 -18.77 14.76 -18.42
C VAL A 244 -17.46 14.00 -18.54
N LEU A 245 -17.12 13.50 -19.73
CA LEU A 245 -15.87 12.76 -19.94
C LEU A 245 -14.63 13.60 -19.59
N THR A 246 -14.64 14.90 -19.93
CA THR A 246 -13.53 15.81 -19.63
C THR A 246 -13.42 16.11 -18.13
N LEU A 247 -14.54 16.37 -17.45
CA LEU A 247 -14.56 16.62 -16.00
C LEU A 247 -14.11 15.39 -15.22
N THR A 248 -14.61 14.20 -15.59
CA THR A 248 -14.16 12.95 -14.99
C THR A 248 -12.66 12.73 -15.27
N LEU A 249 -12.18 13.03 -16.49
CA LEU A 249 -10.75 12.91 -16.82
C LEU A 249 -9.87 13.86 -16.01
N VAL A 250 -10.30 15.10 -15.81
CA VAL A 250 -9.59 16.06 -14.95
C VAL A 250 -9.58 15.57 -13.49
N SER A 251 -10.67 14.97 -13.01
CA SER A 251 -10.73 14.41 -11.64
C SER A 251 -9.76 13.24 -11.41
N THR A 252 -9.23 12.61 -12.47
CA THR A 252 -8.20 11.58 -12.30
C THR A 252 -6.83 12.16 -12.00
N GLN A 253 -6.59 13.43 -12.34
CA GLN A 253 -5.27 14.09 -12.25
C GLN A 253 -4.19 13.42 -13.14
N ALA A 254 -4.58 12.63 -14.15
CA ALA A 254 -3.64 12.02 -15.09
C ALA A 254 -3.15 13.05 -16.13
N ILE A 255 -1.89 13.48 -16.01
CA ILE A 255 -1.28 14.54 -16.85
C ILE A 255 -1.35 14.19 -18.35
N LEU A 256 -0.84 13.02 -18.73
CA LEU A 256 -0.81 12.58 -20.14
C LEU A 256 -2.22 12.42 -20.73
N GLY A 257 -3.15 11.87 -19.95
CA GLY A 257 -4.56 11.77 -20.33
C GLY A 257 -5.19 13.14 -20.56
N THR A 258 -4.89 14.12 -19.70
CA THR A 258 -5.40 15.49 -19.82
C THR A 258 -4.84 16.18 -21.07
N ILE A 259 -3.55 16.00 -21.39
CA ILE A 259 -2.94 16.52 -22.63
C ILE A 259 -3.67 16.00 -23.87
N LEU A 260 -4.05 14.72 -23.92
CA LEU A 260 -4.81 14.17 -25.05
C LEU A 260 -6.21 14.81 -25.16
N ALA A 261 -6.93 15.01 -24.06
CA ALA A 261 -8.22 15.70 -24.09
C ALA A 261 -8.10 17.15 -24.57
N VAL A 262 -7.01 17.83 -24.21
CA VAL A 262 -6.69 19.17 -24.70
C VAL A 262 -6.50 19.19 -26.21
N ILE A 263 -5.73 18.25 -26.74
CA ILE A 263 -5.53 18.10 -28.19
C ILE A 263 -6.89 17.85 -28.87
N ALA A 264 -7.74 17.02 -28.27
CA ALA A 264 -9.10 16.77 -28.76
C ALA A 264 -9.96 18.05 -28.78
N TRP A 265 -10.00 18.83 -27.69
CA TRP A 265 -10.76 20.09 -27.64
C TRP A 265 -10.20 21.14 -28.59
N GLY A 266 -8.89 21.29 -28.67
CA GLY A 266 -8.22 22.21 -29.59
C GLY A 266 -8.55 21.90 -31.06
N ALA A 267 -8.42 20.63 -31.45
CA ALA A 267 -8.78 20.19 -32.80
C ALA A 267 -10.28 20.37 -33.10
N LYS A 268 -11.18 20.17 -32.13
CA LYS A 268 -12.62 20.40 -32.31
C LYS A 268 -12.98 21.88 -32.43
N CYS A 269 -12.32 22.76 -31.66
CA CYS A 269 -12.49 24.20 -31.77
C CYS A 269 -12.07 24.73 -33.15
N MET A 270 -11.05 24.13 -33.76
CA MET A 270 -10.62 24.47 -35.12
C MET A 270 -11.60 24.02 -36.22
N GLU A 271 -12.55 23.12 -35.93
CA GLU A 271 -13.46 22.53 -36.93
C GLU A 271 -14.76 23.36 -37.14
N GLY A 272 -15.22 24.08 -36.12
CA GLY A 272 -16.58 24.63 -36.08
C GLY A 272 -16.73 26.07 -36.54
N THR A 273 -16.60 26.41 -37.84
CA THR A 273 -16.99 27.75 -38.35
C THR A 273 -17.41 27.85 -39.83
N ALA A 274 -18.67 28.23 -40.03
CA ALA A 274 -19.18 28.77 -41.30
C ALA A 274 -19.86 30.16 -41.14
N THR A 275 -19.64 30.91 -40.06
CA THR A 275 -20.26 32.25 -39.90
C THR A 275 -19.32 33.29 -39.29
N HIS A 276 -19.49 34.53 -39.77
CA HIS A 276 -18.53 35.62 -39.92
C HIS A 276 -17.88 36.25 -38.67
N PHE A 277 -18.16 35.78 -37.44
CA PHE A 277 -17.88 36.58 -36.23
C PHE A 277 -16.66 36.15 -35.39
N LYS A 278 -15.71 35.39 -35.94
CA LYS A 278 -14.85 34.54 -35.12
C LYS A 278 -13.36 34.55 -35.52
N GLY A 279 -12.64 35.66 -35.37
CA GLY A 279 -11.17 35.66 -35.44
C GLY A 279 -10.58 35.76 -34.04
N VAL A 280 -10.77 36.92 -33.44
CA VAL A 280 -10.26 37.29 -32.11
C VAL A 280 -10.84 36.37 -31.03
N VAL A 281 -12.15 36.09 -31.02
CA VAL A 281 -12.75 35.18 -30.02
C VAL A 281 -12.21 33.75 -30.13
N ARG A 282 -11.79 33.26 -31.32
CA ARG A 282 -11.15 31.94 -31.45
C ARG A 282 -9.75 31.93 -30.89
N VAL A 283 -8.98 32.97 -31.22
CA VAL A 283 -7.62 33.15 -30.71
C VAL A 283 -7.68 33.30 -29.19
N LEU A 284 -8.60 34.09 -28.65
CA LEU A 284 -8.79 34.26 -27.21
C LEU A 284 -9.24 32.99 -26.50
N LEU A 285 -10.09 32.15 -27.09
CA LEU A 285 -10.55 30.91 -26.45
C LEU A 285 -9.46 29.82 -26.50
N VAL A 286 -8.69 29.74 -27.59
CA VAL A 286 -7.50 28.90 -27.68
C VAL A 286 -6.42 29.40 -26.72
N ILE A 287 -6.19 30.72 -26.64
CA ILE A 287 -5.26 31.33 -25.68
C ILE A 287 -5.74 31.11 -24.24
N ALA A 288 -7.03 31.23 -23.93
CA ALA A 288 -7.55 31.00 -22.58
C ALA A 288 -7.40 29.54 -22.15
N VAL A 289 -7.62 28.60 -23.08
CA VAL A 289 -7.35 27.18 -22.85
C VAL A 289 -5.83 26.97 -22.69
N LEU A 290 -4.98 27.55 -23.55
CA LEU A 290 -3.51 27.46 -23.46
C LEU A 290 -2.95 28.10 -22.17
N LEU A 291 -3.51 29.21 -21.72
CA LEU A 291 -3.11 29.90 -20.49
C LEU A 291 -3.61 29.15 -19.25
N GLY A 292 -4.83 28.63 -19.25
CA GLY A 292 -5.30 27.74 -18.19
C GLY A 292 -4.44 26.47 -18.09
N MET A 293 -3.94 25.98 -19.22
CA MET A 293 -3.07 24.81 -19.29
C MET A 293 -1.63 25.11 -18.92
N ALA A 294 -1.08 26.26 -19.32
CA ALA A 294 0.20 26.75 -18.84
C ALA A 294 0.14 26.98 -17.33
N GLY A 295 -0.99 27.48 -16.80
CA GLY A 295 -1.27 27.59 -15.38
C GLY A 295 -1.26 26.23 -14.69
N CYS A 296 -2.01 25.24 -15.18
CA CYS A 296 -2.00 23.90 -14.59
C CYS A 296 -0.63 23.20 -14.69
N ILE A 297 0.08 23.32 -15.82
CA ILE A 297 1.42 22.74 -16.00
C ILE A 297 2.43 23.45 -15.11
N TYR A 298 2.36 24.77 -14.99
CA TYR A 298 3.21 25.57 -14.11
C TYR A 298 2.95 25.24 -12.65
N VAL A 299 1.68 25.14 -12.21
CA VAL A 299 1.32 24.71 -10.86
C VAL A 299 1.83 23.30 -10.57
N LEU A 300 1.70 22.37 -11.52
CA LEU A 300 2.23 21.01 -11.37
C LEU A 300 3.76 20.90 -11.46
N TYR A 301 4.42 21.80 -12.19
CA TYR A 301 5.88 21.88 -12.28
C TYR A 301 6.47 22.50 -11.01
N TYR A 302 5.91 23.63 -10.56
CA TYR A 302 6.28 24.36 -9.35
C TYR A 302 6.10 23.50 -8.09
N TYR A 303 4.97 22.80 -7.98
CA TYR A 303 4.71 21.86 -6.88
C TYR A 303 5.73 20.70 -6.83
N LYS A 304 6.29 20.30 -7.97
CA LYS A 304 7.18 19.14 -8.05
C LYS A 304 8.66 19.51 -7.90
N SER A 305 9.02 20.76 -8.20
CA SER A 305 10.32 21.31 -7.84
C SER A 305 10.43 21.59 -6.33
N SER A 306 9.30 21.75 -5.62
CA SER A 306 9.29 22.07 -4.18
C SER A 306 9.29 20.86 -3.25
N THR A 307 9.04 19.63 -3.73
CA THR A 307 8.92 18.43 -2.85
C THR A 307 10.10 17.45 -2.90
N GLY A 308 11.15 17.70 -3.68
CA GLY A 308 12.34 16.83 -3.79
C GLY A 308 12.11 15.41 -4.37
N GLU A 309 10.87 14.92 -4.45
CA GLU A 309 10.54 13.60 -5.00
C GLU A 309 10.69 13.56 -6.54
N ARG A 310 11.40 12.54 -7.06
CA ARG A 310 11.46 12.24 -8.50
C ARG A 310 10.05 12.05 -9.06
N GLY A 311 9.59 13.04 -9.80
CA GLY A 311 8.23 13.04 -10.28
C GLY A 311 7.87 11.96 -11.32
N SER A 312 6.63 11.48 -11.29
CA SER A 312 6.02 10.56 -12.30
C SER A 312 6.39 10.80 -13.77
N LEU A 313 6.50 12.04 -14.23
CA LEU A 313 6.95 12.38 -15.59
C LEU A 313 8.38 11.88 -15.89
N MET A 314 9.29 11.96 -14.93
CA MET A 314 10.66 11.46 -15.08
C MET A 314 10.68 9.93 -15.12
N THR A 315 9.84 9.27 -14.31
CA THR A 315 9.62 7.82 -14.39
C THR A 315 9.12 7.40 -15.79
N HIS A 316 8.16 8.13 -16.36
CA HIS A 316 7.69 7.88 -17.73
C HIS A 316 8.80 8.04 -18.78
N ILE A 317 9.63 9.09 -18.67
CA ILE A 317 10.77 9.32 -19.58
C ILE A 317 11.82 8.20 -19.43
N GLU A 318 12.06 7.75 -18.20
CA GLU A 318 12.97 6.65 -17.92
C GLU A 318 12.51 5.34 -18.55
N ASP A 319 11.21 5.03 -18.49
CA ASP A 319 10.63 3.85 -19.13
C ASP A 319 10.82 3.86 -20.65
N PHE A 320 10.69 5.02 -21.31
CA PHE A 320 11.03 5.15 -22.73
C PHE A 320 12.49 4.79 -22.99
N LYS A 321 13.42 5.25 -22.14
CA LYS A 321 14.85 4.93 -22.27
C LYS A 321 15.12 3.44 -22.02
N ILE A 322 14.49 2.84 -21.02
CA ILE A 322 14.60 1.41 -20.69
C ILE A 322 14.10 0.56 -21.87
N GLY A 323 12.88 0.80 -22.36
CA GLY A 323 12.32 0.05 -23.48
C GLY A 323 13.12 0.21 -24.78
N LEU A 324 13.69 1.40 -25.05
CA LEU A 324 14.59 1.60 -26.19
C LEU A 324 15.94 0.89 -26.03
N ARG A 325 16.49 0.80 -24.81
CA ARG A 325 17.70 0.03 -24.53
C ARG A 325 17.46 -1.48 -24.72
N ALA A 326 16.36 -1.98 -24.17
CA ALA A 326 15.92 -3.36 -24.34
C ALA A 326 15.73 -3.70 -25.84
N PHE A 327 15.03 -2.85 -26.58
CA PHE A 327 14.87 -2.99 -28.03
C PHE A 327 16.22 -3.04 -28.77
N LYS A 328 17.19 -2.18 -28.42
CA LYS A 328 18.52 -2.19 -29.04
C LYS A 328 19.29 -3.50 -28.81
N HIS A 329 19.03 -4.19 -27.70
CA HIS A 329 19.67 -5.46 -27.39
C HIS A 329 19.11 -6.62 -28.24
N SER A 330 17.80 -6.65 -28.51
CA SER A 330 17.19 -7.63 -29.42
C SER A 330 16.26 -6.96 -30.46
N PRO A 331 16.81 -6.28 -31.50
CA PRO A 331 16.00 -5.45 -32.39
C PRO A 331 15.02 -6.23 -33.27
N LEU A 332 15.37 -7.46 -33.67
CA LEU A 332 14.56 -8.20 -34.64
C LEU A 332 13.34 -8.86 -33.97
N LEU A 333 13.58 -9.68 -32.95
CA LEU A 333 12.55 -10.51 -32.31
C LEU A 333 12.19 -10.05 -30.89
N GLY A 334 12.94 -9.12 -30.28
CA GLY A 334 12.74 -8.71 -28.88
C GLY A 334 13.20 -9.77 -27.88
N GLY A 335 12.99 -9.50 -26.59
CA GLY A 335 13.38 -10.38 -25.48
C GLY A 335 12.37 -11.48 -25.11
N GLY A 336 11.25 -11.57 -25.82
CA GLY A 336 10.21 -12.57 -25.58
C GLY A 336 8.86 -11.94 -25.27
N TYR A 337 7.80 -12.57 -25.78
CA TYR A 337 6.41 -12.14 -25.56
C TYR A 337 6.03 -12.14 -24.08
N ASP A 338 5.54 -11.00 -23.58
CA ASP A 338 5.06 -10.82 -22.20
C ASP A 338 6.16 -11.15 -21.15
N ASN A 339 7.41 -10.85 -21.50
CA ASN A 339 8.59 -11.13 -20.67
C ASN A 339 8.99 -9.90 -19.85
N ASN A 340 8.30 -9.67 -18.74
CA ASN A 340 8.63 -8.57 -17.83
C ASN A 340 10.04 -8.69 -17.22
N ALA A 341 10.52 -9.91 -16.97
CA ALA A 341 11.88 -10.13 -16.45
C ALA A 341 12.94 -9.60 -17.41
N TYR A 342 12.74 -9.72 -18.73
CA TYR A 342 13.62 -9.14 -19.72
C TYR A 342 13.67 -7.61 -19.65
N LEU A 343 12.52 -6.94 -19.47
CA LEU A 343 12.47 -5.48 -19.32
C LEU A 343 13.16 -5.02 -18.03
N GLN A 344 12.99 -5.76 -16.94
CA GLN A 344 13.58 -5.43 -15.64
C GLN A 344 15.12 -5.43 -15.67
N GLN A 345 15.77 -6.27 -16.48
CA GLN A 345 17.24 -6.28 -16.64
C GLN A 345 17.83 -4.96 -17.12
N PHE A 346 17.02 -4.10 -17.77
CA PHE A 346 17.46 -2.79 -18.26
C PHE A 346 17.10 -1.64 -17.31
N MET A 347 16.44 -1.93 -16.19
CA MET A 347 16.13 -0.98 -15.12
C MET A 347 17.32 -0.82 -14.17
N SER A 348 17.47 0.35 -13.54
CA SER A 348 18.46 0.54 -12.47
C SER A 348 18.11 -0.30 -11.23
N GLU A 349 19.08 -0.59 -10.38
CA GLU A 349 18.89 -1.41 -9.17
C GLU A 349 17.76 -0.89 -8.26
N ASN A 350 17.75 0.43 -7.98
CA ASN A 350 16.65 1.10 -7.27
C ASN A 350 15.26 0.94 -7.96
N ARG A 351 15.22 0.88 -9.30
CA ARG A 351 13.95 0.66 -10.03
C ARG A 351 13.51 -0.80 -9.93
N GLN A 352 14.45 -1.76 -9.96
CA GLN A 352 14.14 -3.18 -9.82
C GLN A 352 13.55 -3.50 -8.43
N THR A 353 14.04 -2.85 -7.37
CA THR A 353 13.59 -3.07 -6.00
C THR A 353 12.36 -2.24 -5.62
N ASN A 354 12.34 -0.94 -5.92
CA ASN A 354 11.33 -0.01 -5.37
C ASN A 354 10.17 0.34 -6.33
N ASN A 355 10.34 0.19 -7.64
CA ASN A 355 9.29 0.48 -8.62
C ASN A 355 9.56 -0.18 -10.00
N PRO A 356 9.41 -1.51 -10.13
CA PRO A 356 9.68 -2.22 -11.37
C PRO A 356 8.58 -2.07 -12.43
N GLY A 357 7.59 -1.18 -12.20
CA GLY A 357 6.50 -0.91 -13.13
C GLY A 357 6.95 -0.19 -14.40
N PHE A 358 6.23 -0.46 -15.50
CA PHE A 358 6.50 0.11 -16.83
C PHE A 358 5.27 0.82 -17.40
N THR A 359 5.44 1.97 -18.06
CA THR A 359 4.31 2.89 -18.28
C THR A 359 3.89 3.15 -19.73
N ASN A 360 4.59 2.64 -20.75
CA ASN A 360 4.23 2.90 -22.15
C ASN A 360 4.20 1.64 -23.05
N THR A 361 3.13 1.49 -23.82
CA THR A 361 2.87 0.29 -24.65
C THR A 361 3.82 0.15 -25.84
N VAL A 362 4.19 1.25 -26.50
CA VAL A 362 5.02 1.22 -27.73
C VAL A 362 6.39 0.62 -27.45
N THR A 363 7.11 1.11 -26.43
CA THR A 363 8.46 0.61 -26.17
C THR A 363 8.44 -0.75 -25.48
N ALA A 364 7.40 -1.10 -24.74
CA ALA A 364 7.19 -2.46 -24.23
C ALA A 364 7.10 -3.47 -25.38
N ILE A 365 6.22 -3.23 -26.36
CA ILE A 365 6.06 -4.14 -27.52
C ILE A 365 7.34 -4.22 -28.36
N LEU A 366 8.06 -3.10 -28.54
CA LEU A 366 9.34 -3.12 -29.24
C LEU A 366 10.41 -3.90 -28.47
N ALA A 367 10.50 -3.73 -27.16
CA ALA A 367 11.44 -4.45 -26.33
C ALA A 367 11.16 -5.96 -26.31
N GLU A 368 9.90 -6.35 -26.16
CA GLU A 368 9.48 -7.75 -26.02
C GLU A 368 9.42 -8.50 -27.35
N GLY A 369 8.92 -7.86 -28.42
CA GLY A 369 8.69 -8.50 -29.71
C GLY A 369 9.46 -7.93 -30.90
N GLY A 370 10.37 -6.98 -30.66
CA GLY A 370 11.24 -6.41 -31.68
C GLY A 370 10.48 -5.69 -32.79
N VAL A 371 11.18 -5.47 -33.91
CA VAL A 371 10.60 -4.89 -35.13
C VAL A 371 9.48 -5.78 -35.70
N VAL A 372 9.57 -7.11 -35.54
CA VAL A 372 8.60 -8.04 -36.14
C VAL A 372 7.22 -7.88 -35.51
N LEU A 373 7.10 -7.87 -34.18
CA LEU A 373 5.82 -7.64 -33.50
C LEU A 373 5.47 -6.14 -33.48
N GLY A 374 6.47 -5.27 -33.27
CA GLY A 374 6.29 -3.83 -33.25
C GLY A 374 5.66 -3.28 -34.54
N LEU A 375 6.18 -3.65 -35.71
CA LEU A 375 5.58 -3.25 -36.99
C LEU A 375 4.16 -3.80 -37.15
N PHE A 376 3.92 -5.05 -36.73
CA PHE A 376 2.59 -5.65 -36.82
C PHE A 376 1.55 -4.91 -35.96
N CYS A 377 1.92 -4.46 -34.77
CA CYS A 377 1.06 -3.66 -33.90
C CYS A 377 0.90 -2.21 -34.36
N MET A 378 1.94 -1.61 -34.96
CA MET A 378 1.92 -0.21 -35.42
C MET A 378 1.27 0.00 -36.78
N LEU A 379 1.31 -0.99 -37.67
CA LEU A 379 0.81 -0.90 -39.05
C LEU A 379 -0.65 -0.43 -39.16
N PRO A 380 -1.61 -0.88 -38.32
CA PRO A 380 -2.99 -0.37 -38.31
C PRO A 380 -3.10 1.15 -38.09
N TYR A 381 -2.26 1.71 -37.22
CA TYR A 381 -2.23 3.15 -36.93
C TYR A 381 -1.60 3.94 -38.10
N LEU A 382 -0.53 3.40 -38.70
CA LEU A 382 0.08 3.96 -39.92
C LEU A 382 -0.91 3.95 -41.10
N ILE A 383 -1.71 2.89 -41.26
CA ILE A 383 -2.79 2.80 -42.25
C ILE A 383 -3.86 3.89 -41.99
N GLY A 384 -4.19 4.14 -40.73
CA GLY A 384 -5.07 5.23 -40.32
C GLY A 384 -4.51 6.61 -40.68
N LEU A 385 -3.21 6.82 -40.49
CA LEU A 385 -2.51 8.07 -40.89
C LEU A 385 -2.44 8.24 -42.41
N LEU A 386 -2.21 7.17 -43.17
CA LEU A 386 -2.20 7.22 -44.64
C LEU A 386 -3.57 7.56 -45.23
N HIS A 387 -4.68 7.24 -44.55
CA HIS A 387 -6.01 7.74 -44.92
C HIS A 387 -6.11 9.27 -44.85
N VAL A 388 -5.37 9.94 -43.95
CA VAL A 388 -5.32 11.42 -43.81
C VAL A 388 -4.85 12.06 -45.11
N PHE A 389 -3.77 11.52 -45.68
CA PHE A 389 -3.10 12.08 -46.86
C PHE A 389 -3.82 11.73 -48.16
N THR A 390 -4.55 10.62 -48.17
CA THR A 390 -5.17 10.10 -49.39
C THR A 390 -6.64 10.49 -49.53
N LYS A 391 -7.40 10.72 -48.43
CA LYS A 391 -8.85 10.97 -48.48
C LYS A 391 -9.37 11.91 -47.37
N ARG A 392 -10.26 12.83 -47.76
CA ARG A 392 -10.88 13.93 -46.97
C ARG A 392 -11.70 13.54 -45.70
N ASN A 393 -11.43 12.43 -45.01
CA ASN A 393 -12.14 12.08 -43.76
C ASN A 393 -11.35 12.48 -42.50
N ARG A 394 -11.27 13.81 -42.27
CA ARG A 394 -10.54 14.44 -41.17
C ARG A 394 -10.96 13.93 -39.78
N GLU A 395 -12.23 13.56 -39.59
CA GLU A 395 -12.72 13.12 -38.29
C GLU A 395 -12.15 11.74 -37.91
N THR A 396 -12.20 10.75 -38.82
CA THR A 396 -11.60 9.43 -38.57
C THR A 396 -10.09 9.50 -38.37
N ALA A 397 -9.42 10.43 -39.05
CA ALA A 397 -8.00 10.73 -38.85
C ALA A 397 -7.69 11.25 -37.43
N LEU A 398 -8.45 12.23 -36.94
CA LEU A 398 -8.28 12.78 -35.60
C LEU A 398 -8.59 11.75 -34.52
N TRP A 399 -9.56 10.87 -34.77
CA TRP A 399 -9.83 9.72 -33.90
C TRP A 399 -8.63 8.77 -33.83
N ALA A 400 -8.06 8.37 -34.99
CA ALA A 400 -6.91 7.48 -35.04
C ALA A 400 -5.65 8.07 -34.37
N LEU A 401 -5.43 9.38 -34.52
CA LEU A 401 -4.36 10.10 -33.81
C LEU A 401 -4.55 10.07 -32.30
N GLY A 402 -5.78 10.22 -31.81
CA GLY A 402 -6.09 10.08 -30.38
C GLY A 402 -5.78 8.68 -29.85
N MET A 403 -6.17 7.64 -30.59
CA MET A 403 -5.86 6.25 -30.22
C MET A 403 -4.34 5.98 -30.23
N ALA A 404 -3.61 6.51 -31.21
CA ALA A 404 -2.16 6.43 -31.26
C ALA A 404 -1.50 7.18 -30.09
N GLY A 405 -2.06 8.34 -29.69
CA GLY A 405 -1.63 9.06 -28.50
C GLY A 405 -1.78 8.23 -27.23
N CYS A 406 -2.94 7.59 -27.04
CA CYS A 406 -3.16 6.65 -25.93
C CYS A 406 -2.14 5.50 -25.94
N TYR A 407 -1.89 4.90 -27.11
CA TYR A 407 -0.91 3.82 -27.31
C TYR A 407 0.52 4.22 -26.93
N CYS A 408 0.89 5.48 -27.11
CA CYS A 408 2.22 5.96 -26.74
C CYS A 408 2.41 6.22 -25.24
N VAL A 409 1.34 6.46 -24.47
CA VAL A 409 1.48 7.09 -23.14
C VAL A 409 0.92 6.29 -21.97
N VAL A 410 0.22 5.19 -22.24
CA VAL A 410 -0.34 4.29 -21.21
C VAL A 410 0.05 2.85 -21.52
N ILE A 411 0.21 2.03 -20.49
CA ILE A 411 0.56 0.61 -20.57
C ILE A 411 -0.70 -0.28 -20.69
N PHE A 412 -0.91 -0.89 -21.85
CA PHE A 412 -2.01 -1.83 -22.12
C PHE A 412 -1.66 -2.79 -23.27
N GLN A 413 -0.39 -3.18 -23.38
CA GLN A 413 0.08 -4.18 -24.35
C GLN A 413 -0.71 -5.47 -24.21
N PHE A 414 -1.02 -6.08 -25.36
CA PHE A 414 -1.73 -7.36 -25.47
C PHE A 414 -3.15 -7.41 -24.85
N ARG A 415 -3.69 -6.28 -24.39
CA ARG A 415 -5.08 -6.19 -23.95
C ARG A 415 -6.04 -6.15 -25.14
N MET A 416 -7.26 -6.64 -24.93
CA MET A 416 -8.31 -6.73 -25.95
C MET A 416 -8.61 -5.39 -26.61
N LEU A 417 -8.50 -4.29 -25.87
CA LEU A 417 -8.69 -2.94 -26.40
C LEU A 417 -7.69 -2.60 -27.51
N LEU A 418 -6.40 -2.93 -27.32
CA LEU A 418 -5.37 -2.75 -28.34
C LEU A 418 -5.64 -3.64 -29.56
N LEU A 419 -5.95 -4.91 -29.34
CA LEU A 419 -6.27 -5.87 -30.40
C LEU A 419 -7.49 -5.42 -31.22
N LEU A 420 -8.48 -4.82 -30.56
CA LEU A 420 -9.66 -4.25 -31.22
C LEU A 420 -9.31 -3.05 -32.11
N MET A 421 -8.40 -2.18 -31.65
CA MET A 421 -7.89 -1.05 -32.45
C MET A 421 -7.12 -1.56 -33.67
N MET A 422 -6.30 -2.60 -33.50
CA MET A 422 -5.60 -3.28 -34.59
C MET A 422 -6.59 -3.88 -35.60
N ALA A 423 -7.58 -4.63 -35.11
CA ALA A 423 -8.63 -5.24 -35.93
C ALA A 423 -9.39 -4.19 -36.76
N TYR A 424 -9.71 -3.04 -36.16
CA TYR A 424 -10.36 -1.94 -36.85
C TYR A 424 -9.49 -1.38 -37.99
N GLY A 425 -8.20 -1.16 -37.75
CA GLY A 425 -7.27 -0.67 -38.78
C GLY A 425 -7.02 -1.69 -39.90
N TYR A 426 -6.73 -2.95 -39.57
CA TYR A 426 -6.54 -4.03 -40.56
C TYR A 426 -7.80 -4.28 -41.42
N SER A 427 -9.00 -4.14 -40.84
CA SER A 427 -10.26 -4.29 -41.58
C SER A 427 -10.47 -3.25 -42.70
N SER A 428 -9.67 -2.18 -42.71
CA SER A 428 -9.71 -1.17 -43.77
C SER A 428 -8.99 -1.61 -45.05
N LEU A 429 -8.17 -2.65 -44.99
CA LEU A 429 -7.46 -3.20 -46.14
C LEU A 429 -8.40 -4.03 -47.02
N HIS A 430 -8.22 -3.95 -48.34
CA HIS A 430 -8.90 -4.82 -49.29
C HIS A 430 -8.08 -5.01 -50.56
N VAL A 431 -8.11 -6.22 -51.13
CA VAL A 431 -7.51 -6.50 -52.44
C VAL A 431 -8.52 -6.15 -53.53
N SER A 432 -8.18 -5.18 -54.38
CA SER A 432 -9.03 -4.72 -55.46
C SER A 432 -9.35 -5.86 -56.45
N PRO A 433 -10.63 -6.21 -56.67
CA PRO A 433 -11.00 -7.29 -57.60
C PRO A 433 -10.57 -7.02 -59.05
N LYS A 434 -10.36 -5.74 -59.40
CA LYS A 434 -9.99 -5.32 -60.77
C LYS A 434 -8.48 -5.22 -61.00
N THR A 435 -7.71 -4.94 -59.96
CA THR A 435 -6.28 -4.58 -60.11
C THR A 435 -5.36 -5.49 -59.31
N HIS A 436 -5.90 -6.36 -58.45
CA HIS A 436 -5.18 -7.23 -57.51
C HIS A 436 -4.20 -6.53 -56.54
N PHE A 437 -4.06 -5.20 -56.63
CA PHE A 437 -3.35 -4.37 -55.65
C PHE A 437 -4.17 -4.10 -54.38
N LEU A 438 -3.44 -3.95 -53.27
CA LEU A 438 -3.97 -3.54 -51.97
C LEU A 438 -4.52 -2.11 -52.05
N LYS A 439 -5.74 -1.89 -51.56
CA LYS A 439 -6.38 -0.58 -51.46
C LYS A 439 -7.04 -0.40 -50.11
N LEU A 440 -7.22 0.86 -49.74
CA LEU A 440 -7.94 1.28 -48.54
C LEU A 440 -9.44 1.42 -48.85
N TYR A 441 -10.25 0.66 -48.11
CA TYR A 441 -11.71 0.68 -48.21
C TYR A 441 -12.26 1.93 -47.52
N ASP A 442 -13.07 2.74 -48.20
CA ASP A 442 -13.80 3.84 -47.55
C ASP A 442 -15.11 3.32 -46.98
N THR A 443 -15.41 3.70 -45.75
CA THR A 443 -16.79 3.65 -45.28
C THR A 443 -17.49 4.91 -45.81
N PRO A 444 -18.54 4.78 -46.64
CA PRO A 444 -19.44 5.90 -46.86
C PRO A 444 -20.04 6.31 -45.50
N ASN A 445 -20.18 7.62 -45.31
CA ASN A 445 -20.60 8.26 -44.07
C ASN A 445 -22.11 8.03 -43.78
N THR A 446 -22.57 6.79 -43.78
CA THR A 446 -23.92 6.31 -43.44
C THR A 446 -23.74 5.43 -42.20
N GLU A 447 -24.21 5.75 -41.01
CA GLU A 447 -25.62 5.87 -40.66
C GLU A 447 -25.84 6.63 -39.34
N SER A 448 -27.03 7.20 -39.22
CA SER A 448 -27.60 7.79 -38.02
C SER A 448 -27.99 6.72 -36.99
N ARG A 449 -27.30 6.66 -35.85
CA ARG A 449 -27.99 6.26 -34.61
C ARG A 449 -28.73 7.49 -34.09
N LYS A 450 -30.04 7.41 -33.91
CA LYS A 450 -30.74 8.38 -33.05
C LYS A 450 -30.07 8.30 -31.68
N VAL A 451 -29.53 9.42 -31.23
CA VAL A 451 -28.85 9.55 -29.94
C VAL A 451 -29.74 8.96 -28.83
N ILE A 452 -29.14 8.20 -27.91
CA ILE A 452 -29.72 7.96 -26.59
C ILE A 452 -29.94 9.35 -26.01
N ARG A 453 -31.17 9.87 -26.11
CA ARG A 453 -31.48 11.17 -25.53
C ARG A 453 -31.34 10.98 -24.04
N TRP A 454 -30.25 11.50 -23.49
CA TRP A 454 -30.18 11.85 -22.08
C TRP A 454 -31.32 12.85 -21.88
N ASN A 455 -32.47 12.33 -21.46
CA ASN A 455 -33.59 13.16 -21.12
C ASN A 455 -33.07 14.05 -19.98
N PRO A 456 -33.29 15.38 -20.00
CA PRO A 456 -32.95 16.23 -18.88
C PRO A 456 -33.34 15.59 -17.54
N ILE A 457 -34.42 14.80 -17.52
CA ILE A 457 -34.78 13.94 -16.39
C ILE A 457 -33.62 13.05 -15.93
N PHE A 458 -32.94 12.25 -16.75
CA PHE A 458 -31.83 11.39 -16.29
C PHE A 458 -30.64 12.19 -15.76
N VAL A 459 -30.29 13.31 -16.41
CA VAL A 459 -29.22 14.21 -15.92
C VAL A 459 -29.64 14.90 -14.63
N LEU A 460 -30.91 15.31 -14.50
CA LEU A 460 -31.50 15.89 -13.29
C LEU A 460 -31.75 14.84 -12.20
N THR A 461 -31.91 13.57 -12.55
CA THR A 461 -32.07 12.47 -11.59
C THR A 461 -30.70 12.05 -11.09
N ALA A 462 -29.67 12.01 -11.95
CA ALA A 462 -28.29 11.76 -11.56
C ALA A 462 -27.69 12.94 -10.80
N ALA A 463 -27.93 14.18 -11.25
CA ALA A 463 -27.57 15.40 -10.51
C ALA A 463 -28.42 15.56 -9.25
N GLY A 464 -29.69 15.15 -9.27
CA GLY A 464 -30.58 15.14 -8.12
C GLY A 464 -30.22 14.07 -7.10
N LEU A 465 -29.80 12.88 -7.53
CA LEU A 465 -29.19 11.84 -6.70
C LEU A 465 -27.85 12.31 -6.17
N GLY A 466 -27.02 12.97 -6.98
CA GLY A 466 -25.77 13.59 -6.55
C GLY A 466 -26.00 14.68 -5.51
N LEU A 467 -26.98 15.56 -5.71
CA LEU A 467 -27.38 16.58 -4.73
C LEU A 467 -27.97 15.92 -3.48
N LEU A 468 -28.85 14.92 -3.61
CA LEU A 468 -29.37 14.15 -2.48
C LEU A 468 -28.27 13.43 -1.71
N MET A 469 -27.26 12.89 -2.38
CA MET A 469 -26.09 12.25 -1.76
C MET A 469 -25.14 13.28 -1.15
N VAL A 470 -25.01 14.48 -1.71
CA VAL A 470 -24.23 15.58 -1.13
C VAL A 470 -24.93 16.19 0.10
N PHE A 471 -26.27 16.25 0.11
CA PHE A 471 -27.07 16.86 1.19
C PHE A 471 -27.52 15.87 2.28
N PHE A 472 -27.81 14.61 1.95
CA PHE A 472 -28.29 13.57 2.87
C PHE A 472 -27.32 12.36 2.98
N GLY A 473 -26.11 12.49 2.41
CA GLY A 473 -25.14 11.43 2.18
C GLY A 473 -24.96 10.47 3.33
N GLN A 474 -24.62 10.94 4.52
CA GLN A 474 -24.29 10.04 5.63
C GLN A 474 -25.46 9.11 6.01
N ARG A 475 -26.71 9.59 6.03
CA ARG A 475 -27.88 8.76 6.36
C ARG A 475 -28.32 7.87 5.20
N ALA A 476 -28.25 8.37 3.97
CA ALA A 476 -28.57 7.58 2.77
C ALA A 476 -27.52 6.48 2.54
N TRP A 477 -26.24 6.78 2.75
CA TRP A 477 -25.12 5.85 2.70
C TRP A 477 -25.11 4.89 3.86
N SER A 478 -25.35 5.35 5.09
CA SER A 478 -25.52 4.46 6.23
C SER A 478 -26.70 3.51 6.01
N ALA A 479 -27.84 3.98 5.48
CA ALA A 479 -28.98 3.12 5.18
C ALA A 479 -28.73 2.15 4.00
N LEU A 480 -28.06 2.62 2.94
CA LEU A 480 -27.67 1.78 1.80
C LEU A 480 -26.62 0.76 2.20
N ASN A 481 -25.57 1.16 2.93
CA ASN A 481 -24.57 0.28 3.50
C ASN A 481 -25.23 -0.70 4.47
N THR A 482 -26.12 -0.27 5.38
CA THR A 482 -26.90 -1.15 6.27
C THR A 482 -27.75 -2.15 5.48
N PHE A 483 -28.34 -1.71 4.37
CA PHE A 483 -29.09 -2.59 3.47
C PHE A 483 -28.15 -3.59 2.77
N LEU A 484 -27.03 -3.14 2.22
CA LEU A 484 -26.02 -3.99 1.59
C LEU A 484 -25.42 -4.98 2.60
N LEU A 485 -25.17 -4.54 3.83
CA LEU A 485 -24.71 -5.32 4.98
C LEU A 485 -25.75 -6.37 5.40
N ARG A 486 -27.02 -5.97 5.51
CA ARG A 486 -28.13 -6.85 5.88
C ARG A 486 -28.34 -7.98 4.85
N TYR A 487 -27.98 -7.76 3.59
CA TYR A 487 -28.20 -8.70 2.50
C TYR A 487 -26.93 -9.35 1.92
N ASP A 488 -25.75 -9.10 2.49
CA ASP A 488 -24.44 -9.53 1.94
C ASP A 488 -24.26 -9.14 0.45
N LEU A 489 -24.82 -7.99 0.06
CA LEU A 489 -24.82 -7.44 -1.29
C LEU A 489 -23.58 -6.58 -1.58
N TYR A 490 -22.58 -6.56 -0.69
CA TYR A 490 -21.33 -5.84 -0.91
C TYR A 490 -20.70 -6.30 -2.21
N ILE A 491 -20.24 -5.36 -3.02
CA ILE A 491 -19.35 -5.65 -4.13
C ILE A 491 -17.98 -5.82 -3.49
N SER A 492 -17.74 -6.97 -2.87
CA SER A 492 -16.36 -7.37 -2.57
C SER A 492 -15.66 -7.72 -3.88
N GLN A 493 -14.32 -7.78 -3.83
CA GLN A 493 -13.37 -8.01 -4.93
C GLN A 493 -13.69 -9.13 -5.94
N SER A 494 -14.73 -9.94 -5.75
CA SER A 494 -15.16 -10.92 -6.73
C SER A 494 -15.60 -10.21 -8.02
N ALA A 495 -14.82 -10.37 -9.07
CA ALA A 495 -15.12 -9.94 -10.42
C ALA A 495 -16.52 -10.29 -10.95
N PRO A 496 -17.16 -11.41 -10.53
CA PRO A 496 -18.58 -11.65 -10.79
C PRO A 496 -19.51 -10.51 -10.35
N LYS A 497 -19.26 -9.83 -9.21
CA LYS A 497 -20.16 -8.79 -8.67
C LYS A 497 -20.17 -7.52 -9.50
N LEU A 498 -19.00 -7.04 -9.93
CA LEU A 498 -18.91 -5.89 -10.84
C LEU A 498 -19.30 -6.29 -12.28
N ALA A 499 -18.93 -7.50 -12.73
CA ALA A 499 -19.44 -8.06 -13.97
C ALA A 499 -20.96 -7.93 -14.03
N CYS A 500 -21.62 -8.28 -12.94
CA CYS A 500 -23.05 -8.21 -12.78
C CYS A 500 -23.58 -6.78 -12.62
N PHE A 501 -22.92 -5.89 -11.88
CA PHE A 501 -23.28 -4.47 -11.82
C PHE A 501 -23.20 -3.78 -13.19
N LEU A 502 -22.16 -4.04 -13.97
CA LEU A 502 -22.03 -3.46 -15.30
C LEU A 502 -22.91 -4.18 -16.33
N LEU A 503 -23.23 -5.47 -16.16
CA LEU A 503 -24.32 -6.14 -16.90
C LEU A 503 -25.69 -5.54 -16.58
N ILE A 504 -25.90 -5.12 -15.33
CA ILE A 504 -27.04 -4.33 -14.89
C ILE A 504 -27.03 -2.95 -15.56
N VAL A 505 -25.88 -2.27 -15.63
CA VAL A 505 -25.73 -0.99 -16.35
C VAL A 505 -25.94 -1.17 -17.85
N ILE A 506 -25.44 -2.24 -18.47
CA ILE A 506 -25.68 -2.58 -19.87
C ILE A 506 -27.19 -2.79 -20.08
N THR A 507 -27.83 -3.58 -19.22
CA THR A 507 -29.27 -3.84 -19.27
C THR A 507 -30.05 -2.55 -19.04
N ALA A 508 -29.61 -1.69 -18.13
CA ALA A 508 -30.22 -0.40 -17.83
C ALA A 508 -30.08 0.57 -19.00
N VAL A 509 -28.87 0.78 -19.53
CA VAL A 509 -28.58 1.62 -20.70
C VAL A 509 -29.34 1.12 -21.92
N PHE A 510 -29.48 -0.19 -22.07
CA PHE A 510 -30.21 -0.83 -23.16
C PHE A 510 -31.74 -0.72 -23.02
N VAL A 511 -32.28 -1.03 -21.84
CA VAL A 511 -33.71 -0.87 -21.52
C VAL A 511 -34.09 0.61 -21.58
N LEU A 512 -33.20 1.52 -21.15
CA LEU A 512 -33.34 2.96 -21.35
C LEU A 512 -33.31 3.31 -22.84
N ASP A 513 -32.37 2.80 -23.64
CA ASP A 513 -32.32 3.05 -25.08
C ASP A 513 -33.61 2.59 -25.80
N GLU A 514 -34.13 1.40 -25.48
CA GLU A 514 -35.38 0.89 -26.09
C GLU A 514 -36.66 1.54 -25.53
N SER A 515 -36.70 1.87 -24.25
CA SER A 515 -37.85 2.55 -23.63
C SER A 515 -37.93 4.03 -24.04
N LEU A 516 -36.79 4.72 -24.17
CA LEU A 516 -36.71 6.13 -24.59
C LEU A 516 -37.06 6.32 -26.08
N LYS A 517 -36.92 5.27 -26.91
CA LYS A 517 -37.45 5.25 -28.29
C LYS A 517 -38.98 5.24 -28.36
N ARG A 518 -39.69 4.88 -27.27
CA ARG A 518 -41.16 4.88 -27.21
C ARG A 518 -41.71 6.28 -26.90
N ARG A 519 -42.85 6.63 -27.52
CA ARG A 519 -43.44 7.98 -27.48
C ARG A 519 -44.21 8.30 -26.18
N ARG A 520 -44.73 7.30 -25.47
CA ARG A 520 -45.60 7.49 -24.29
C ARG A 520 -44.81 7.38 -22.99
N MET A 521 -45.14 8.23 -22.01
CA MET A 521 -44.48 8.30 -20.70
C MET A 521 -44.69 7.03 -19.86
N GLU A 522 -45.88 6.43 -19.92
CA GLU A 522 -46.20 5.17 -19.23
C GLU A 522 -45.33 4.00 -19.69
N ASP A 523 -45.01 3.92 -20.99
CA ASP A 523 -44.13 2.87 -21.54
C ASP A 523 -42.68 3.05 -21.07
N ARG A 524 -42.26 4.30 -20.81
CA ARG A 524 -40.95 4.62 -20.22
C ARG A 524 -40.91 4.25 -18.75
N LEU A 525 -41.96 4.57 -18.00
CA LEU A 525 -42.08 4.27 -16.58
C LEU A 525 -42.13 2.76 -16.32
N ARG A 526 -42.86 1.99 -17.14
CA ARG A 526 -42.90 0.53 -17.08
C ARG A 526 -41.54 -0.11 -17.35
N GLY A 527 -40.73 0.47 -18.26
CA GLY A 527 -39.36 0.03 -18.49
C GLY A 527 -38.45 0.25 -17.29
N VAL A 528 -38.58 1.40 -16.61
CA VAL A 528 -37.83 1.74 -15.40
C VAL A 528 -38.23 0.84 -14.21
N ILE A 529 -39.53 0.58 -14.03
CA ILE A 529 -40.04 -0.29 -12.95
C ILE A 529 -39.63 -1.75 -13.21
N GLY A 530 -39.79 -2.25 -14.44
CA GLY A 530 -39.39 -3.61 -14.80
C GLY A 530 -37.89 -3.83 -14.62
N LEU A 531 -37.06 -2.85 -15.01
CA LEU A 531 -35.63 -2.86 -14.73
C LEU A 531 -35.39 -2.94 -13.21
N SER A 532 -35.93 -1.99 -12.44
CA SER A 532 -35.75 -1.93 -10.98
C SER A 532 -36.13 -3.24 -10.26
N LEU A 533 -37.24 -3.87 -10.66
CA LEU A 533 -37.68 -5.14 -10.08
C LEU A 533 -36.75 -6.31 -10.46
N SER A 534 -36.23 -6.32 -11.68
CA SER A 534 -35.27 -7.32 -12.16
C SER A 534 -33.95 -7.22 -11.40
N LEU A 535 -33.51 -6.00 -11.09
CA LEU A 535 -32.30 -5.73 -10.31
C LEU A 535 -32.42 -6.24 -8.86
N VAL A 536 -33.57 -6.02 -8.24
CA VAL A 536 -33.85 -6.50 -6.87
C VAL A 536 -33.94 -8.02 -6.83
N LEU A 537 -34.69 -8.65 -7.75
CA LEU A 537 -34.79 -10.11 -7.83
C LEU A 537 -33.44 -10.77 -8.13
N TYR A 538 -32.61 -10.12 -8.95
CA TYR A 538 -31.26 -10.60 -9.26
C TYR A 538 -30.33 -10.53 -8.05
N GLY A 539 -30.31 -9.40 -7.33
CA GLY A 539 -29.51 -9.25 -6.10
C GLY A 539 -29.85 -10.35 -5.08
N LEU A 540 -31.15 -10.64 -4.91
CA LEU A 540 -31.63 -11.70 -4.01
C LEU A 540 -31.24 -13.11 -4.48
N LEU A 541 -31.24 -13.39 -5.78
CA LEU A 541 -30.86 -14.70 -6.34
C LEU A 541 -29.34 -14.93 -6.27
N TYR A 542 -28.55 -13.92 -6.62
CA TYR A 542 -27.09 -13.96 -6.58
C TYR A 542 -26.58 -14.25 -5.15
N THR A 543 -27.15 -13.57 -4.15
CA THR A 543 -26.80 -13.83 -2.74
C THR A 543 -27.03 -15.28 -2.34
N ARG A 544 -28.10 -15.92 -2.83
CA ARG A 544 -28.40 -17.33 -2.51
C ARG A 544 -27.50 -18.32 -3.24
N ILE A 545 -27.13 -18.06 -4.50
CA ILE A 545 -26.22 -18.94 -5.25
C ILE A 545 -24.78 -18.80 -4.74
N ARG A 546 -24.35 -17.61 -4.31
CA ARG A 546 -23.03 -17.41 -3.70
C ARG A 546 -22.92 -18.11 -2.35
N GLU A 547 -23.94 -17.99 -1.48
CA GLU A 547 -24.00 -18.76 -0.22
C GLU A 547 -23.85 -20.28 -0.50
N LEU A 548 -24.46 -20.80 -1.57
CA LEU A 548 -24.36 -22.21 -1.99
C LEU A 548 -22.95 -22.62 -2.49
N VAL A 549 -22.24 -21.71 -3.16
CA VAL A 549 -20.90 -21.97 -3.73
C VAL A 549 -19.81 -21.89 -2.66
N ASN A 550 -19.87 -20.89 -1.78
CA ASN A 550 -18.93 -20.74 -0.67
C ASN A 550 -18.92 -21.98 0.25
N VAL A 551 -20.09 -22.58 0.51
CA VAL A 551 -20.22 -23.81 1.30
C VAL A 551 -19.59 -25.03 0.58
N ARG A 552 -19.56 -25.05 -0.76
CA ARG A 552 -18.97 -26.14 -1.56
C ARG A 552 -17.43 -26.09 -1.54
N LEU A 553 -16.84 -24.90 -1.60
CA LEU A 553 -15.39 -24.68 -1.53
C LEU A 553 -14.80 -25.13 -0.20
N LEU A 554 -15.53 -24.86 0.89
CA LEU A 554 -15.19 -25.32 2.23
C LEU A 554 -15.16 -26.85 2.37
N LEU A 555 -15.84 -27.59 1.48
CA LEU A 555 -15.95 -29.05 1.53
C LEU A 555 -15.03 -29.78 0.54
N ASP A 556 -14.43 -29.08 -0.42
CA ASP A 556 -13.65 -29.68 -1.51
C ASP A 556 -12.37 -28.84 -1.74
N LYS A 557 -11.27 -29.21 -1.06
CA LYS A 557 -9.98 -28.48 -1.06
C LYS A 557 -9.34 -28.34 -2.47
N ASP A 558 -9.83 -29.09 -3.47
CA ASP A 558 -9.35 -29.09 -4.86
C ASP A 558 -10.14 -28.17 -5.81
N TRP A 559 -11.08 -27.36 -5.31
CA TRP A 559 -11.94 -26.51 -6.13
C TRP A 559 -11.46 -25.05 -6.17
N SER A 560 -11.09 -24.52 -7.34
CA SER A 560 -10.56 -23.16 -7.51
C SER A 560 -11.60 -22.09 -7.91
N ASP A 561 -11.41 -20.84 -7.45
CA ASP A 561 -12.26 -19.65 -7.68
C ASP A 561 -12.64 -19.41 -9.16
N GLY A 562 -11.76 -19.82 -10.08
CA GLY A 562 -11.98 -19.70 -11.52
C GLY A 562 -13.18 -20.53 -12.02
N ARG A 563 -13.46 -21.69 -11.42
CA ARG A 563 -14.58 -22.57 -11.82
C ARG A 563 -15.93 -22.01 -11.35
N GLU A 564 -15.96 -21.30 -10.23
CA GLU A 564 -17.16 -20.64 -9.71
C GLU A 564 -17.64 -19.52 -10.62
N SER A 565 -16.69 -18.68 -11.02
CA SER A 565 -16.93 -17.57 -11.95
C SER A 565 -17.56 -18.09 -13.23
N ILE A 566 -17.10 -19.24 -13.73
CA ILE A 566 -17.61 -19.90 -14.95
C ILE A 566 -19.05 -20.42 -14.75
N ILE A 567 -19.33 -21.16 -13.67
CA ILE A 567 -20.67 -21.73 -13.42
C ILE A 567 -21.71 -20.62 -13.20
N LEU A 568 -21.35 -19.58 -12.43
CA LEU A 568 -22.20 -18.41 -12.21
C LEU A 568 -22.44 -17.63 -13.51
N LEU A 569 -21.41 -17.44 -14.34
CA LEU A 569 -21.55 -16.83 -15.67
C LEU A 569 -22.50 -17.64 -16.55
N LEU A 570 -22.34 -18.97 -16.59
CA LEU A 570 -23.13 -19.87 -17.44
C LEU A 570 -24.60 -19.94 -17.01
N ILE A 571 -24.88 -20.02 -15.70
CA ILE A 571 -26.23 -19.97 -15.14
C ILE A 571 -26.88 -18.62 -15.46
N TYR A 572 -26.13 -17.53 -15.34
CA TYR A 572 -26.61 -16.19 -15.68
C TYR A 572 -26.84 -16.01 -17.18
N PHE A 573 -25.95 -16.51 -18.05
CA PHE A 573 -26.17 -16.48 -19.50
C PHE A 573 -27.34 -17.37 -19.93
N ALA A 574 -27.59 -18.49 -19.25
CA ALA A 574 -28.80 -19.30 -19.44
C ALA A 574 -30.07 -18.55 -18.99
N PHE A 575 -30.03 -17.86 -17.85
CA PHE A 575 -31.13 -16.99 -17.38
C PHE A 575 -31.38 -15.82 -18.35
N LEU A 576 -30.32 -15.15 -18.80
CA LEU A 576 -30.38 -14.09 -19.79
C LEU A 576 -30.96 -14.64 -21.09
N ALA A 577 -30.54 -15.84 -21.53
CA ALA A 577 -31.07 -16.50 -22.72
C ALA A 577 -32.57 -16.83 -22.58
N VAL A 578 -33.04 -17.26 -21.41
CA VAL A 578 -34.47 -17.50 -21.13
C VAL A 578 -35.25 -16.19 -21.08
N CYS A 579 -34.76 -15.15 -20.40
CA CYS A 579 -35.37 -13.82 -20.42
C CYS A 579 -35.38 -13.21 -21.82
N MET A 580 -34.33 -13.43 -22.62
CA MET A 580 -34.23 -13.04 -24.03
C MET A 580 -35.18 -13.85 -24.92
N LEU A 581 -35.40 -15.14 -24.65
CA LEU A 581 -36.40 -15.97 -25.31
C LEU A 581 -37.82 -15.45 -25.01
N VAL A 582 -38.09 -15.10 -23.75
CA VAL A 582 -39.38 -14.53 -23.29
C VAL A 582 -39.63 -13.14 -23.88
N CYS A 583 -38.59 -12.28 -23.98
CA CYS A 583 -38.71 -10.96 -24.61
C CYS A 583 -38.77 -11.00 -26.15
N SER A 584 -38.23 -12.04 -26.78
CA SER A 584 -38.19 -12.19 -28.25
C SER A 584 -39.45 -12.85 -28.83
N LEU A 585 -40.25 -13.55 -28.02
CA LEU A 585 -41.59 -14.01 -28.41
C LEU A 585 -42.51 -12.78 -28.59
N ARG A 586 -43.01 -12.60 -29.82
CA ARG A 586 -43.68 -11.38 -30.32
C ARG A 586 -44.66 -10.72 -29.31
N LEU A 587 -44.23 -9.61 -28.73
CA LEU A 587 -45.04 -8.61 -28.00
C LEU A 587 -46.22 -8.04 -28.80
N SER A 588 -46.29 -8.24 -30.13
CA SER A 588 -47.42 -7.79 -30.94
C SER A 588 -48.64 -8.72 -30.89
N ALA A 589 -48.45 -10.02 -30.63
CA ALA A 589 -49.55 -11.00 -30.57
C ALA A 589 -50.16 -11.13 -29.16
N LEU A 590 -49.38 -10.82 -28.11
CA LEU A 590 -49.76 -11.02 -26.70
C LEU A 590 -50.45 -9.80 -26.04
N ARG A 591 -50.80 -8.77 -26.81
CA ARG A 591 -51.47 -7.54 -26.33
C ARG A 591 -52.80 -7.77 -25.57
N LYS A 592 -53.39 -8.97 -25.59
CA LYS A 592 -54.73 -9.24 -25.05
C LYS A 592 -54.77 -10.09 -23.77
N HIS A 593 -53.68 -10.67 -23.30
CA HIS A 593 -53.72 -11.55 -22.13
C HIS A 593 -52.65 -11.18 -21.10
N LEU A 594 -53.00 -10.21 -20.24
CA LEU A 594 -52.24 -9.76 -19.05
C LEU A 594 -51.72 -10.94 -18.21
N VAL A 595 -52.51 -12.01 -18.14
CA VAL A 595 -52.22 -13.23 -17.38
C VAL A 595 -51.01 -13.98 -17.94
N VAL A 596 -50.79 -14.04 -19.26
CA VAL A 596 -49.67 -14.81 -19.85
C VAL A 596 -48.34 -14.06 -19.72
N SER A 597 -48.37 -12.73 -19.81
CA SER A 597 -47.21 -11.86 -19.56
C SER A 597 -46.73 -11.84 -18.10
N ILE A 598 -47.58 -12.30 -17.16
CA ILE A 598 -47.24 -12.45 -15.74
C ILE A 598 -46.97 -13.93 -15.40
N ALA A 599 -47.73 -14.86 -16.00
CA ALA A 599 -47.64 -16.30 -15.73
C ALA A 599 -46.35 -16.95 -16.22
N ILE A 600 -45.73 -16.48 -17.31
CA ILE A 600 -44.47 -17.06 -17.80
C ILE A 600 -43.28 -16.63 -16.92
N PRO A 601 -43.12 -15.34 -16.55
CA PRO A 601 -42.19 -14.95 -15.48
C PRO A 601 -42.49 -15.63 -14.15
N ALA A 602 -43.77 -15.83 -13.79
CA ALA A 602 -44.15 -16.53 -12.57
C ALA A 602 -43.90 -18.04 -12.62
N ALA A 603 -43.99 -18.68 -13.79
CA ALA A 603 -43.66 -20.09 -13.99
C ALA A 603 -42.14 -20.30 -14.04
N ALA A 604 -41.37 -19.38 -14.63
CA ALA A 604 -39.92 -19.36 -14.52
C ALA A 604 -39.52 -19.12 -13.05
N ALA A 605 -40.12 -18.14 -12.37
CA ALA A 605 -39.94 -17.92 -10.93
C ALA A 605 -40.41 -19.13 -10.10
N GLY A 606 -41.40 -19.90 -10.55
CA GLY A 606 -41.88 -21.12 -9.91
C GLY A 606 -40.96 -22.32 -10.09
N VAL A 607 -40.38 -22.51 -11.28
CA VAL A 607 -39.33 -23.53 -11.54
C VAL A 607 -38.05 -23.16 -10.79
N PHE A 608 -37.70 -21.87 -10.72
CA PHE A 608 -36.57 -21.38 -9.93
C PHE A 608 -36.84 -21.44 -8.43
N ALA A 609 -38.06 -21.16 -7.97
CA ALA A 609 -38.48 -21.38 -6.58
C ALA A 609 -38.46 -22.87 -6.24
N TYR A 610 -38.85 -23.75 -7.18
CA TYR A 610 -38.73 -25.19 -7.03
C TYR A 610 -37.27 -25.64 -6.93
N TYR A 611 -36.35 -25.13 -7.74
CA TYR A 611 -34.91 -25.40 -7.59
C TYR A 611 -34.35 -24.83 -6.27
N ALA A 612 -34.72 -23.59 -5.91
CA ALA A 612 -34.37 -22.99 -4.62
C ALA A 612 -34.99 -23.73 -3.40
N TYR A 613 -36.06 -24.49 -3.62
CA TYR A 613 -36.77 -25.28 -2.60
C TYR A 613 -36.34 -26.75 -2.56
N THR A 614 -35.85 -27.32 -3.67
CA THR A 614 -35.39 -28.73 -3.75
C THR A 614 -33.88 -28.90 -3.54
N LEU A 615 -33.05 -27.90 -3.84
CA LEU A 615 -31.63 -27.87 -3.44
C LEU A 615 -31.37 -27.95 -1.91
N PRO A 616 -32.21 -27.37 -1.03
CA PRO A 616 -32.14 -27.49 0.44
C PRO A 616 -32.10 -28.93 0.99
N ASP A 617 -32.79 -29.90 0.40
CA ASP A 617 -32.87 -31.27 0.94
C ASP A 617 -31.58 -32.09 0.74
N PHE A 618 -30.82 -31.79 -0.32
CA PHE A 618 -29.48 -32.32 -0.54
C PHE A 618 -28.43 -31.55 0.29
N PHE A 619 -28.69 -30.26 0.55
CA PHE A 619 -27.83 -29.29 1.23
C PHE A 619 -27.87 -29.35 2.76
N LEU A 620 -29.05 -29.61 3.35
CA LEU A 620 -29.19 -29.87 4.80
C LEU A 620 -28.23 -30.98 5.25
N ARG A 621 -28.05 -32.02 4.43
CA ARG A 621 -27.13 -33.13 4.72
C ARG A 621 -25.64 -32.75 4.75
N CYS A 622 -25.21 -31.69 4.06
CA CYS A 622 -23.81 -31.24 4.05
C CYS A 622 -23.55 -30.14 5.09
N VAL A 623 -24.51 -29.25 5.32
CA VAL A 623 -24.46 -28.20 6.36
C VAL A 623 -24.59 -28.81 7.76
N ASP A 624 -25.34 -29.91 7.91
CA ASP A 624 -25.43 -30.67 9.15
C ASP A 624 -24.05 -31.15 9.63
N LEU A 625 -23.03 -31.34 8.78
CA LEU A 625 -21.72 -31.83 9.22
C LEU A 625 -20.85 -30.73 9.86
N LYS A 626 -20.65 -29.58 9.21
CA LYS A 626 -19.85 -28.46 9.74
C LYS A 626 -20.55 -27.77 10.92
N VAL A 627 -21.86 -27.52 10.81
CA VAL A 627 -22.56 -26.86 11.91
C VAL A 627 -22.74 -27.81 13.08
N ALA A 628 -23.05 -29.11 12.89
CA ALA A 628 -23.14 -30.02 14.03
C ALA A 628 -21.79 -30.20 14.77
N SER A 629 -20.64 -30.11 14.08
CA SER A 629 -19.34 -30.12 14.77
C SER A 629 -19.16 -28.87 15.64
N ASP A 630 -19.51 -27.69 15.13
CA ASP A 630 -19.35 -26.42 15.87
C ASP A 630 -20.38 -26.26 16.99
N MET A 631 -21.56 -26.87 16.84
CA MET A 631 -22.65 -26.79 17.81
C MET A 631 -22.28 -27.34 19.18
N LYS A 632 -21.28 -28.23 19.29
CA LYS A 632 -20.77 -28.69 20.59
C LYS A 632 -20.20 -27.52 21.40
N ALA A 633 -19.28 -26.76 20.82
CA ALA A 633 -18.71 -25.57 21.46
C ALA A 633 -19.76 -24.46 21.66
N ILE A 634 -20.58 -24.20 20.64
CA ILE A 634 -21.61 -23.15 20.70
C ILE A 634 -22.67 -23.44 21.77
N SER A 635 -23.03 -24.70 21.98
CA SER A 635 -23.97 -25.08 23.05
C SER A 635 -23.43 -24.74 24.44
N VAL A 636 -22.12 -24.92 24.65
CA VAL A 636 -21.43 -24.56 25.91
C VAL A 636 -21.39 -23.05 26.08
N ILE A 637 -21.03 -22.30 25.03
CA ILE A 637 -21.01 -20.83 25.05
C ILE A 637 -22.39 -20.27 25.40
N ASN A 638 -23.47 -20.85 24.85
CA ASN A 638 -24.84 -20.42 25.13
C ASN A 638 -25.30 -20.71 26.57
N THR A 639 -24.57 -21.54 27.35
CA THR A 639 -24.84 -21.71 28.78
C THR A 639 -24.17 -20.64 29.66
N VAL A 640 -23.25 -19.85 29.09
CA VAL A 640 -22.55 -18.76 29.78
C VAL A 640 -23.41 -17.50 29.72
N ASP A 641 -23.81 -16.99 30.88
CA ASP A 641 -24.62 -15.77 30.97
C ASP A 641 -23.80 -14.55 30.54
N GLY A 642 -24.38 -13.69 29.70
CA GLY A 642 -23.68 -12.52 29.13
C GLY A 642 -22.77 -12.80 27.93
N ALA A 643 -22.65 -14.04 27.44
CA ALA A 643 -21.78 -14.38 26.33
C ALA A 643 -22.11 -13.61 25.03
N ASN A 644 -21.14 -12.85 24.54
CA ASN A 644 -21.27 -12.07 23.31
C ASN A 644 -20.76 -12.86 22.09
N LEU A 645 -21.58 -13.78 21.59
CA LEU A 645 -21.23 -14.63 20.46
C LEU A 645 -21.55 -13.98 19.11
N TYR A 646 -20.55 -13.89 18.24
CA TYR A 646 -20.59 -13.41 16.87
C TYR A 646 -20.04 -14.48 15.92
N ALA A 647 -20.31 -14.32 14.62
CA ALA A 647 -19.72 -15.14 13.58
C ALA A 647 -19.22 -14.22 12.45
N ASP A 648 -17.92 -14.28 12.17
CA ASP A 648 -17.26 -13.53 11.10
C ASP A 648 -17.63 -14.09 9.72
N SER A 649 -17.55 -15.41 9.61
CA SER A 649 -17.89 -16.17 8.42
C SER A 649 -19.27 -16.84 8.57
N GLU A 650 -19.99 -17.01 7.45
CA GLU A 650 -21.29 -17.72 7.39
C GLU A 650 -22.38 -17.26 8.40
N MET A 651 -22.32 -16.01 8.88
CA MET A 651 -23.17 -15.44 9.94
C MET A 651 -24.68 -15.79 9.87
N ARG A 652 -25.27 -15.79 8.67
CA ARG A 652 -26.68 -16.12 8.48
C ARG A 652 -27.03 -17.58 8.80
N LEU A 653 -26.11 -18.50 8.55
CA LEU A 653 -26.28 -19.93 8.84
C LEU A 653 -26.27 -20.15 10.35
N TYR A 654 -25.26 -19.63 11.06
CA TYR A 654 -25.21 -19.72 12.52
C TYR A 654 -26.42 -19.07 13.16
N ARG A 655 -26.86 -17.90 12.70
CA ARG A 655 -28.03 -17.22 13.28
C ARG A 655 -29.36 -17.97 13.05
N ALA A 656 -29.48 -18.71 11.96
CA ALA A 656 -30.67 -19.52 11.70
C ALA A 656 -30.78 -20.69 12.69
N LEU A 657 -29.65 -21.17 13.21
CA LEU A 657 -29.55 -22.34 14.11
C LEU A 657 -29.31 -21.94 15.58
N VAL A 658 -28.76 -20.74 15.82
CA VAL A 658 -28.35 -20.20 17.11
C VAL A 658 -29.00 -18.82 17.27
N PRO A 659 -30.24 -18.73 17.78
CA PRO A 659 -30.99 -17.47 17.87
C PRO A 659 -30.35 -16.41 18.77
N THR A 660 -29.47 -16.82 19.68
CA THR A 660 -28.71 -15.99 20.63
C THR A 660 -27.50 -15.28 20.00
N LEU A 661 -27.11 -15.67 18.78
CA LEU A 661 -25.99 -15.07 18.06
C LEU A 661 -26.23 -13.58 17.76
N LYS A 662 -25.29 -12.71 18.17
CA LYS A 662 -25.36 -11.27 17.99
C LYS A 662 -25.00 -10.85 16.57
N TYR A 663 -25.54 -9.71 16.15
CA TYR A 663 -25.25 -9.17 14.83
C TYR A 663 -24.02 -8.25 14.87
N SER A 664 -23.00 -8.53 14.08
CA SER A 664 -21.85 -7.64 13.88
C SER A 664 -21.59 -7.42 12.39
N ALA A 665 -21.06 -6.25 12.06
CA ALA A 665 -20.54 -5.90 10.75
C ALA A 665 -18.99 -5.96 10.70
N ALA A 666 -18.35 -6.14 11.85
CA ALA A 666 -16.90 -6.27 11.99
C ALA A 666 -16.39 -7.54 11.30
N ARG A 667 -15.21 -7.46 10.70
CA ARG A 667 -14.46 -8.63 10.25
C ARG A 667 -13.00 -8.60 10.65
N GLY A 668 -12.41 -9.76 10.95
CA GLY A 668 -10.97 -9.86 11.25
C GLY A 668 -10.53 -8.97 12.41
N ASP A 669 -9.62 -8.05 12.12
CA ASP A 669 -9.06 -7.05 13.05
C ASP A 669 -10.09 -6.00 13.52
N ASP A 670 -11.21 -5.80 12.82
CA ASP A 670 -12.30 -4.91 13.28
C ASP A 670 -12.84 -5.30 14.67
N TYR A 671 -12.62 -6.56 15.10
CA TYR A 671 -13.04 -7.04 16.42
C TYR A 671 -12.14 -6.55 17.56
N LEU A 672 -10.98 -5.94 17.29
CA LEU A 672 -10.09 -5.36 18.30
C LEU A 672 -10.77 -4.33 19.22
N GLY A 673 -11.79 -3.64 18.71
CA GLY A 673 -12.57 -2.65 19.47
C GLY A 673 -13.66 -3.24 20.36
N TYR A 674 -13.75 -4.57 20.50
CA TYR A 674 -14.78 -5.23 21.30
C TYR A 674 -14.24 -5.65 22.67
N ASP A 675 -14.72 -5.02 23.73
CA ASP A 675 -14.25 -5.26 25.12
C ASP A 675 -14.56 -6.67 25.66
N ALA A 676 -15.62 -7.31 25.16
CA ALA A 676 -16.01 -8.67 25.52
C ALA A 676 -16.76 -9.31 24.36
N ALA A 677 -16.09 -10.16 23.59
CA ALA A 677 -16.64 -10.81 22.42
C ALA A 677 -16.04 -12.21 22.20
N THR A 678 -16.84 -13.05 21.58
CA THR A 678 -16.47 -14.39 21.14
C THR A 678 -16.88 -14.49 19.69
N VAL A 679 -15.94 -14.80 18.80
CA VAL A 679 -16.13 -14.74 17.35
C VAL A 679 -15.77 -16.09 16.75
N ILE A 680 -16.70 -16.66 16.00
CA ILE A 680 -16.45 -17.85 15.18
C ILE A 680 -15.87 -17.39 13.84
N MET A 681 -14.71 -17.95 13.47
CA MET A 681 -13.99 -17.65 12.23
C MET A 681 -13.62 -18.95 11.52
N SER A 682 -13.27 -18.87 10.24
CA SER A 682 -12.80 -20.05 9.48
C SER A 682 -11.33 -20.34 9.78
N VAL A 683 -10.94 -21.62 9.76
CA VAL A 683 -9.53 -22.04 9.90
C VAL A 683 -8.66 -21.35 8.83
N GLY A 684 -7.50 -20.81 9.20
CA GLY A 684 -6.58 -20.10 8.31
C GLY A 684 -6.89 -18.61 8.08
N SER A 685 -7.80 -18.02 8.85
CA SER A 685 -8.04 -16.56 8.82
C SER A 685 -6.87 -15.83 9.48
N ASP A 686 -6.26 -14.86 8.78
CA ASP A 686 -5.17 -14.03 9.31
C ASP A 686 -5.68 -13.06 10.38
N CYS A 687 -5.27 -13.29 11.63
CA CYS A 687 -5.80 -12.63 12.84
C CYS A 687 -4.69 -12.26 13.83
N GLU A 688 -3.46 -12.05 13.33
CA GLU A 688 -2.29 -11.73 14.16
C GLU A 688 -2.55 -10.57 15.13
N ASP A 689 -3.28 -9.55 14.68
CA ASP A 689 -3.64 -8.40 15.50
C ASP A 689 -4.52 -8.76 16.71
N LEU A 690 -5.44 -9.71 16.58
CA LEU A 690 -6.29 -10.16 17.71
C LEU A 690 -5.44 -10.86 18.79
N PHE A 691 -4.47 -11.67 18.37
CA PHE A 691 -3.51 -12.29 19.28
C PHE A 691 -2.62 -11.25 19.97
N ASN A 692 -2.13 -10.26 19.22
CA ASN A 692 -1.38 -9.13 19.78
C ASN A 692 -2.19 -8.32 20.80
N ALA A 693 -3.52 -8.31 20.64
CA ALA A 693 -4.46 -7.68 21.58
C ALA A 693 -4.94 -8.62 22.71
N GLY A 694 -4.34 -9.80 22.87
CA GLY A 694 -4.60 -10.70 24.00
C GLY A 694 -5.83 -11.60 23.86
N TRP A 695 -6.40 -11.73 22.65
CA TRP A 695 -7.48 -12.69 22.41
C TRP A 695 -6.94 -14.12 22.36
N LEU A 696 -7.70 -15.05 22.91
CA LEU A 696 -7.36 -16.47 22.88
C LEU A 696 -8.19 -17.20 21.83
N MET A 697 -7.58 -18.19 21.19
CA MET A 697 -8.17 -18.97 20.13
C MET A 697 -8.27 -20.45 20.52
N THR A 698 -9.36 -21.12 20.18
CA THR A 698 -9.45 -22.59 20.19
C THR A 698 -10.01 -23.09 18.88
N PRO A 699 -9.42 -24.13 18.26
CA PRO A 699 -10.13 -24.92 17.25
C PRO A 699 -11.42 -25.48 17.85
N ILE A 700 -12.55 -25.32 17.14
CA ILE A 700 -13.83 -25.91 17.58
C ILE A 700 -14.31 -27.00 16.62
N SER A 701 -13.78 -27.04 15.40
CA SER A 701 -13.91 -28.13 14.44
C SER A 701 -12.78 -28.08 13.40
N ASP A 702 -12.76 -29.05 12.48
CA ASP A 702 -11.85 -29.08 11.33
C ASP A 702 -12.02 -27.88 10.38
N TYR A 703 -13.06 -27.07 10.56
CA TYR A 703 -13.46 -25.99 9.66
C TYR A 703 -13.52 -24.62 10.31
N SER A 704 -13.60 -24.57 11.64
CA SER A 704 -13.91 -23.36 12.39
C SER A 704 -13.02 -23.22 13.63
N VAL A 705 -12.61 -21.99 13.88
CA VAL A 705 -11.83 -21.57 15.04
C VAL A 705 -12.61 -20.51 15.80
N LEU A 706 -12.44 -20.50 17.12
CA LEU A 706 -13.14 -19.59 18.00
C LEU A 706 -12.13 -18.66 18.65
N TYR A 707 -12.26 -17.36 18.39
CA TYR A 707 -11.49 -16.30 19.06
C TYR A 707 -12.33 -15.68 20.16
N THR A 708 -11.76 -15.45 21.33
CA THR A 708 -12.49 -14.87 22.47
C THR A 708 -11.55 -14.12 23.42
N ASN A 709 -12.03 -12.99 23.92
CA ASN A 709 -11.44 -12.29 25.06
C ASN A 709 -12.33 -12.34 26.31
N GLN A 710 -13.37 -13.20 26.32
CA GLN A 710 -14.26 -13.41 27.46
C GLN A 710 -13.78 -14.55 28.37
N PRO A 711 -13.31 -14.27 29.61
CA PRO A 711 -12.77 -15.28 30.53
C PRO A 711 -13.79 -16.37 30.93
N GLU A 712 -15.08 -16.01 31.01
CA GLU A 712 -16.16 -16.93 31.37
C GLU A 712 -16.40 -17.96 30.26
N VAL A 713 -16.30 -17.53 29.00
CA VAL A 713 -16.40 -18.40 27.83
C VAL A 713 -15.21 -19.33 27.73
N ILE A 714 -14.00 -18.81 27.99
CA ILE A 714 -12.75 -19.59 28.04
C ILE A 714 -12.87 -20.69 29.10
N SER A 715 -13.23 -20.32 30.33
CA SER A 715 -13.36 -21.26 31.45
C SER A 715 -14.40 -22.35 31.19
N ALA A 716 -15.56 -21.98 30.61
CA ALA A 716 -16.63 -22.93 30.30
C ALA A 716 -16.22 -23.94 29.22
N LEU A 717 -15.47 -23.51 28.20
CA LEU A 717 -14.98 -24.39 27.15
C LEU A 717 -13.79 -25.25 27.62
N GLN A 718 -12.89 -24.71 28.44
CA GLN A 718 -11.81 -25.49 29.06
C GLN A 718 -12.35 -26.63 29.94
N ALA A 719 -13.43 -26.39 30.69
CA ALA A 719 -14.11 -27.43 31.46
C ALA A 719 -14.70 -28.57 30.59
N GLN A 720 -14.84 -28.35 29.28
CA GLN A 720 -15.30 -29.33 28.29
C GLN A 720 -14.16 -29.93 27.46
N GLY A 721 -12.90 -29.65 27.83
CA GLY A 721 -11.69 -30.19 27.21
C GLY A 721 -11.20 -29.43 25.99
N TYR A 722 -11.63 -28.18 25.78
CA TYR A 722 -11.08 -27.32 24.73
C TYR A 722 -9.80 -26.61 25.21
N THR A 723 -8.76 -26.62 24.39
CA THR A 723 -7.47 -25.97 24.68
C THR A 723 -7.41 -24.63 23.96
N PHE A 724 -7.02 -23.58 24.68
CA PHE A 724 -6.88 -22.23 24.11
C PHE A 724 -5.42 -21.89 23.85
N TYR A 725 -5.18 -21.14 22.77
CA TYR A 725 -3.88 -20.79 22.23
C TYR A 725 -3.83 -19.27 22.02
N ALA A 726 -2.67 -18.68 22.30
CA ALA A 726 -2.37 -17.26 22.04
C ALA A 726 -1.74 -17.02 20.65
N HIS A 727 -1.86 -18.02 19.75
CA HIS A 727 -1.44 -18.01 18.34
C HIS A 727 -2.25 -19.09 17.60
N ASP A 728 -2.29 -19.09 16.26
CA ASP A 728 -3.00 -20.11 15.47
C ASP A 728 -2.22 -21.44 15.44
N PRO A 729 -2.66 -22.51 16.15
CA PRO A 729 -1.97 -23.79 16.18
C PRO A 729 -2.25 -24.64 14.93
N LEU A 730 -3.16 -24.21 14.04
CA LEU A 730 -3.52 -24.94 12.81
C LEU A 730 -2.72 -24.47 11.60
N GLN A 731 -1.94 -23.39 11.72
CA GLN A 731 -0.79 -23.12 10.85
C GLN A 731 0.40 -24.00 11.25
N THR A 732 0.15 -25.30 11.37
CA THR A 732 1.18 -26.34 11.53
C THR A 732 1.79 -26.64 10.18
N ASP A 733 2.79 -25.86 9.80
CA ASP A 733 4.07 -26.49 9.51
C ASP A 733 4.94 -26.23 10.75
N ALA A 734 5.29 -27.32 11.45
CA ALA A 734 6.05 -27.39 12.70
C ALA A 734 6.77 -26.08 13.10
N ILE A 735 6.40 -25.49 14.25
CA ILE A 735 7.04 -24.26 14.77
C ILE A 735 8.51 -24.55 15.07
N ASN A 736 9.33 -24.43 14.03
CA ASN A 736 10.76 -24.32 14.09
C ASN A 736 11.17 -22.85 14.17
N ALA A 737 10.26 -21.89 13.90
CA ALA A 737 10.50 -20.46 13.98
C ALA A 737 9.18 -19.65 14.09
N LEU A 738 9.10 -18.63 14.96
CA LEU A 738 7.95 -17.74 15.14
C LEU A 738 8.40 -16.28 15.25
N THR A 739 7.83 -15.35 14.48
CA THR A 739 8.12 -13.91 14.66
C THR A 739 7.34 -13.36 15.85
N LEU A 740 8.06 -12.80 16.82
CA LEU A 740 7.49 -12.27 18.05
C LEU A 740 7.93 -10.83 18.26
N ALA A 741 6.99 -9.97 18.63
CA ALA A 741 7.25 -8.58 18.99
C ALA A 741 8.05 -8.47 20.30
N SER A 742 8.56 -7.27 20.59
CA SER A 742 9.23 -7.00 21.86
C SER A 742 8.33 -7.34 23.06
N GLY A 743 8.92 -7.95 24.09
CA GLY A 743 8.26 -8.28 25.35
C GLY A 743 8.75 -9.58 25.97
N ARG A 744 8.19 -9.90 27.13
CA ARG A 744 8.48 -11.12 27.88
C ARG A 744 7.53 -12.24 27.46
N TYR A 745 8.04 -13.46 27.30
CA TYR A 745 7.30 -14.63 26.85
C TYR A 745 7.61 -15.86 27.70
N GLN A 746 6.62 -16.72 27.89
CA GLN A 746 6.74 -18.05 28.48
C GLN A 746 6.59 -19.08 27.37
N VAL A 747 7.59 -19.93 27.23
CA VAL A 747 7.66 -21.03 26.27
C VAL A 747 7.51 -22.34 27.05
N ASN A 748 6.56 -23.18 26.66
CA ASN A 748 6.41 -24.51 27.23
C ASN A 748 6.73 -25.56 26.19
N PHE A 749 7.70 -26.43 26.49
CA PHE A 749 8.09 -27.58 25.68
C PHE A 749 7.44 -28.83 26.25
N THR A 750 6.69 -29.56 25.43
CA THR A 750 6.23 -30.91 25.75
C THR A 750 7.21 -31.91 25.17
N LEU A 751 7.77 -32.77 26.01
CA LEU A 751 8.78 -33.76 25.67
C LEU A 751 8.27 -35.16 26.01
N HIS A 752 8.65 -36.15 25.22
CA HIS A 752 8.37 -37.57 25.47
C HIS A 752 9.68 -38.36 25.52
N LEU A 753 9.87 -39.18 26.55
CA LEU A 753 11.03 -40.03 26.79
C LEU A 753 10.64 -41.51 26.56
N ASP A 754 11.25 -42.14 25.57
CA ASP A 754 10.85 -43.49 25.11
C ASP A 754 11.08 -44.61 26.16
N ASP A 755 12.07 -44.44 27.04
CA ASP A 755 12.40 -45.43 28.08
C ASP A 755 12.80 -44.76 29.41
N VAL A 756 11.80 -44.51 30.25
CA VAL A 756 11.92 -43.91 31.59
C VAL A 756 12.83 -44.72 32.52
N SER A 757 13.07 -46.02 32.25
CA SER A 757 13.91 -46.88 33.10
C SER A 757 15.42 -46.63 32.96
N THR A 758 15.83 -45.87 31.94
CA THR A 758 17.23 -45.59 31.61
C THR A 758 17.77 -44.29 32.23
N VAL A 759 16.90 -43.48 32.84
CA VAL A 759 17.21 -42.13 33.33
C VAL A 759 16.90 -42.04 34.83
N THR A 760 17.86 -41.63 35.66
CA THR A 760 17.64 -41.40 37.10
C THR A 760 17.29 -39.93 37.37
N GLY A 761 16.68 -39.61 38.51
CA GLY A 761 16.11 -38.28 38.79
C GLY A 761 17.04 -37.07 38.55
N ASP A 762 18.36 -37.21 38.70
CA ASP A 762 19.33 -36.14 38.45
C ASP A 762 20.06 -36.24 37.09
N THR A 763 19.76 -37.24 36.27
CA THR A 763 20.38 -37.42 34.95
C THR A 763 19.85 -36.37 33.98
N VAL A 764 20.73 -35.65 33.28
CA VAL A 764 20.36 -34.70 32.21
C VAL A 764 19.88 -35.49 31.00
N VAL A 765 18.65 -35.23 30.57
CA VAL A 765 17.97 -35.85 29.43
C VAL A 765 18.26 -35.10 28.14
N GLY A 766 18.45 -33.79 28.22
CA GLY A 766 18.75 -32.93 27.09
C GLY A 766 18.60 -31.45 27.44
N THR A 767 18.68 -30.59 26.44
CA THR A 767 18.55 -29.14 26.60
C THR A 767 17.47 -28.62 25.66
N VAL A 768 16.58 -27.78 26.17
CA VAL A 768 15.65 -26.99 25.35
C VAL A 768 16.24 -25.58 25.13
N ASP A 769 16.12 -25.05 23.92
CA ASP A 769 16.69 -23.76 23.52
C ASP A 769 15.70 -22.92 22.70
N ALA A 770 15.75 -21.59 22.85
CA ALA A 770 15.09 -20.60 22.01
C ALA A 770 16.13 -19.68 21.36
N THR A 771 16.11 -19.53 20.02
CA THR A 771 17.13 -18.80 19.25
C THR A 771 16.50 -17.70 18.40
N GLY A 772 16.92 -16.44 18.57
CA GLY A 772 16.49 -15.30 17.74
C GLY A 772 17.31 -15.16 16.45
N PHE A 773 16.65 -14.71 15.37
CA PHE A 773 17.26 -14.41 14.07
C PHE A 773 17.25 -12.90 13.79
N TYR A 774 18.44 -12.30 13.74
CA TYR A 774 18.66 -11.00 13.11
C TYR A 774 19.25 -11.20 11.72
N SER A 775 19.12 -10.20 10.84
CA SER A 775 19.42 -10.28 9.40
C SER A 775 20.77 -10.87 8.98
N ASN A 776 21.73 -11.11 9.90
CA ASN A 776 22.97 -11.86 9.63
C ASN A 776 23.49 -12.80 10.76
N ASP A 777 22.85 -12.94 11.93
CA ASP A 777 23.34 -13.83 13.02
C ASP A 777 22.23 -14.43 13.90
N ASN A 778 22.47 -15.67 14.38
CA ASN A 778 21.58 -16.42 15.30
C ASN A 778 22.09 -16.29 16.73
N HIS A 779 21.26 -15.89 17.69
CA HIS A 779 21.63 -15.81 19.11
C HIS A 779 20.64 -16.56 20.00
N THR A 780 21.13 -17.29 21.00
CA THR A 780 20.26 -18.01 21.95
C THR A 780 19.67 -17.03 22.96
N LEU A 781 18.34 -16.92 22.99
CA LEU A 781 17.59 -16.05 23.89
C LEU A 781 17.35 -16.68 25.26
N ALA A 782 17.15 -18.00 25.29
CA ALA A 782 16.98 -18.75 26.52
C ALA A 782 17.32 -20.23 26.29
N SER A 783 17.88 -20.87 27.31
CA SER A 783 18.26 -22.28 27.31
C SER A 783 18.01 -22.88 28.69
N LEU A 784 17.52 -24.12 28.74
CA LEU A 784 17.23 -24.82 29.99
C LEU A 784 17.56 -26.30 29.87
N GLU A 785 18.33 -26.83 30.83
CA GLU A 785 18.58 -28.26 30.95
C GLU A 785 17.34 -29.00 31.48
N VAL A 786 17.01 -30.11 30.84
CA VAL A 786 15.92 -31.00 31.20
C VAL A 786 16.49 -32.23 31.90
N LYS A 787 15.94 -32.58 33.07
CA LYS A 787 16.39 -33.71 33.88
C LYS A 787 15.38 -34.85 33.88
N GLY A 788 15.84 -36.04 34.23
CA GLY A 788 14.98 -37.22 34.37
C GLY A 788 13.85 -37.06 35.39
N SER A 789 14.01 -36.16 36.37
CA SER A 789 12.96 -35.83 37.34
C SER A 789 11.82 -34.98 36.78
N ASP A 790 11.97 -34.39 35.59
CA ASP A 790 10.93 -33.57 34.96
C ASP A 790 9.88 -34.43 34.22
N PHE A 791 10.17 -35.71 34.00
CA PHE A 791 9.30 -36.66 33.31
C PHE A 791 8.42 -37.44 34.29
N ASP A 792 7.16 -37.66 33.91
CA ASP A 792 6.22 -38.46 34.68
C ASP A 792 6.41 -39.98 34.47
N GLU A 793 5.57 -40.79 35.13
CA GLU A 793 5.63 -42.26 35.03
C GLU A 793 5.32 -42.82 33.62
N ASN A 794 4.77 -41.99 32.72
CA ASN A 794 4.49 -42.31 31.32
C ASN A 794 5.58 -41.82 30.36
N GLY A 795 6.58 -41.10 30.88
CA GLY A 795 7.65 -40.52 30.09
C GLY A 795 7.30 -39.17 29.47
N ASP A 796 6.28 -38.47 29.95
CA ASP A 796 5.90 -37.14 29.46
C ASP A 796 6.41 -36.04 30.40
N ALA A 797 6.95 -34.95 29.84
CA ALA A 797 7.37 -33.76 30.58
C ALA A 797 6.84 -32.48 29.94
N LEU A 798 6.46 -31.49 30.77
CA LEU A 798 6.15 -30.13 30.35
C LEU A 798 7.16 -29.16 30.96
N ILE A 799 8.07 -28.67 30.12
CA ILE A 799 9.19 -27.82 30.54
C ILE A 799 8.84 -26.35 30.30
N HIS A 800 8.88 -25.54 31.36
CA HIS A 800 8.59 -24.12 31.32
C HIS A 800 9.87 -23.29 31.24
N MET A 801 10.01 -22.49 30.19
CA MET A 801 11.14 -21.58 29.98
C MET A 801 10.63 -20.15 29.77
N THR A 802 11.25 -19.18 30.40
CA THR A 802 10.92 -17.75 30.18
C THR A 802 11.99 -17.12 29.30
N MET A 803 11.58 -16.31 28.33
CA MET A 803 12.48 -15.56 27.45
C MET A 803 12.02 -14.11 27.31
N GLU A 804 12.96 -13.21 27.05
CA GLU A 804 12.70 -11.79 26.83
C GLU A 804 13.16 -11.41 25.43
N ILE A 805 12.29 -10.71 24.71
CA ILE A 805 12.52 -10.32 23.32
C ILE A 805 12.65 -8.80 23.28
N PRO A 806 13.82 -8.26 22.93
CA PRO A 806 14.05 -6.82 22.96
C PRO A 806 13.31 -6.08 21.85
N ASP A 807 13.23 -6.67 20.66
CA ASP A 807 12.64 -6.10 19.44
C ASP A 807 11.98 -7.18 18.59
N THR A 808 11.11 -6.81 17.65
CA THR A 808 10.38 -7.78 16.83
C THR A 808 11.34 -8.63 15.98
N GLN A 809 11.43 -9.93 16.27
CA GLN A 809 12.35 -10.84 15.59
C GLN A 809 11.80 -12.27 15.49
N GLN A 810 12.34 -13.06 14.57
CA GLN A 810 11.97 -14.47 14.39
C GLN A 810 12.70 -15.35 15.40
N ILE A 811 12.00 -16.30 16.04
CA ILE A 811 12.50 -17.14 17.14
C ILE A 811 12.34 -18.63 16.81
N ALA A 812 13.44 -19.39 16.75
CA ALA A 812 13.43 -20.84 16.67
C ALA A 812 13.44 -21.54 18.03
N TYR A 813 12.86 -22.75 18.10
CA TYR A 813 12.79 -23.55 19.32
C TYR A 813 13.35 -24.96 19.11
N HIS A 814 14.39 -25.33 19.84
CA HIS A 814 15.12 -26.59 19.68
C HIS A 814 15.11 -27.43 20.97
N PHE A 815 15.19 -28.75 20.80
CA PHE A 815 15.50 -29.68 21.88
C PHE A 815 16.64 -30.58 21.42
N THR A 816 17.67 -30.71 22.25
CA THR A 816 18.85 -31.53 21.98
C THR A 816 18.94 -32.61 23.05
N ALA A 817 18.65 -33.86 22.69
CA ALA A 817 18.77 -34.99 23.61
C ALA A 817 20.26 -35.27 23.96
N ALA A 818 20.52 -35.70 25.19
CA ALA A 818 21.86 -36.10 25.63
C ALA A 818 22.28 -37.44 25.00
N ASP A 819 23.59 -37.65 24.86
CA ASP A 819 24.15 -38.83 24.19
C ASP A 819 23.64 -40.15 24.79
N GLY A 820 22.99 -40.96 23.96
CA GLY A 820 22.45 -42.27 24.33
C GLY A 820 21.06 -42.26 24.96
N ILE A 821 20.39 -41.10 25.03
CA ILE A 821 19.01 -40.95 25.52
C ILE A 821 18.06 -40.68 24.34
N SER A 822 16.95 -41.42 24.27
CA SER A 822 15.91 -41.25 23.23
C SER A 822 14.74 -40.46 23.79
N CYS A 823 14.72 -39.16 23.51
CA CYS A 823 13.67 -38.24 23.92
C CYS A 823 13.32 -37.30 22.75
N GLU A 824 12.04 -37.08 22.51
CA GLU A 824 11.56 -36.22 21.43
C GLU A 824 10.72 -35.05 21.93
N LYS A 825 10.85 -33.91 21.24
CA LYS A 825 10.00 -32.73 21.42
C LYS A 825 8.70 -32.93 20.66
N THR A 826 7.60 -33.11 21.38
CA THR A 826 6.28 -33.37 20.78
C THR A 826 5.49 -32.09 20.51
N GLN A 827 5.63 -31.07 21.36
CA GLN A 827 4.93 -29.79 21.20
C GLN A 827 5.73 -28.61 21.78
N VAL A 828 5.54 -27.41 21.21
CA VAL A 828 5.99 -26.14 21.80
C VAL A 828 4.80 -25.18 21.85
N THR A 829 4.59 -24.52 22.98
CA THR A 829 3.60 -23.44 23.13
C THR A 829 4.29 -22.18 23.62
N VAL A 830 3.89 -21.02 23.09
CA VAL A 830 4.49 -19.73 23.45
C VAL A 830 3.37 -18.77 23.84
N ALA A 831 3.53 -18.10 24.98
CA ALA A 831 2.58 -17.13 25.50
C ALA A 831 3.31 -15.84 25.91
N LYS A 832 2.82 -14.67 25.47
CA LYS A 832 3.33 -13.39 25.96
C LYS A 832 2.96 -13.24 27.43
N VAL A 833 3.96 -13.03 28.29
CA VAL A 833 3.77 -12.69 29.69
C VAL A 833 3.47 -11.20 29.75
N LEU A 834 2.19 -10.84 29.77
CA LEU A 834 1.75 -9.48 30.06
C LEU A 834 2.21 -9.15 31.49
N VAL A 835 3.12 -8.18 31.62
CA VAL A 835 3.51 -7.65 32.94
C VAL A 835 2.28 -7.00 33.62
N TYR A 836 1.34 -6.51 32.81
CA TYR A 836 0.03 -6.02 33.24
C TYR A 836 -1.00 -6.07 32.09
N ASP A 837 -2.26 -6.37 32.41
CA ASP A 837 -3.45 -6.19 31.57
C ASP A 837 -3.90 -4.72 31.63
N VAL A 838 -4.23 -4.11 30.48
CA VAL A 838 -4.63 -2.69 30.38
C VAL A 838 -6.07 -2.60 29.94
N ARG A 839 -6.94 -2.10 30.82
CA ARG A 839 -8.35 -1.89 30.52
C ARG A 839 -8.60 -0.45 30.16
N ARG A 840 -9.27 -0.23 29.03
CA ARG A 840 -9.56 1.10 28.47
C ARG A 840 -11.05 1.37 28.48
N VAL A 841 -11.45 2.58 28.88
CA VAL A 841 -12.83 3.03 28.85
C VAL A 841 -12.96 4.15 27.84
N TYR A 842 -13.92 4.06 26.92
CA TYR A 842 -14.17 5.07 25.91
C TYR A 842 -15.54 5.74 26.08
N ASP A 843 -15.68 6.97 25.59
CA ASP A 843 -16.97 7.65 25.48
C ASP A 843 -17.77 7.20 24.23
N GLY A 844 -18.98 7.75 24.05
CA GLY A 844 -19.83 7.46 22.89
C GLY A 844 -19.28 7.89 21.52
N TRP A 845 -18.15 8.61 21.50
CA TRP A 845 -17.41 9.04 20.31
C TRP A 845 -16.09 8.28 20.13
N HIS A 846 -15.83 7.22 20.91
CA HIS A 846 -14.59 6.44 20.95
C HIS A 846 -13.36 7.24 21.40
N GLN A 847 -13.53 8.26 22.25
CA GLN A 847 -12.41 8.95 22.91
C GLN A 847 -12.06 8.23 24.22
N LEU A 848 -10.77 8.08 24.50
CA LEU A 848 -10.27 7.35 25.66
C LEU A 848 -10.47 8.15 26.94
N LEU A 849 -11.35 7.69 27.84
CA LEU A 849 -11.66 8.35 29.12
C LEU A 849 -10.78 7.88 30.27
N ASN A 850 -10.42 6.59 30.31
CA ASN A 850 -9.63 6.01 31.38
C ASN A 850 -8.80 4.81 30.89
N GLU A 851 -7.59 4.66 31.42
CA GLU A 851 -6.76 3.45 31.35
C GLU A 851 -6.49 2.93 32.76
N SER A 852 -6.69 1.63 33.01
CA SER A 852 -6.45 0.98 34.30
C SER A 852 -5.56 -0.25 34.13
N TYR A 853 -4.61 -0.46 35.04
CA TYR A 853 -3.59 -1.52 34.95
C TYR A 853 -3.85 -2.64 35.96
N TYR A 854 -3.76 -3.89 35.52
CA TYR A 854 -4.01 -5.10 36.32
C TYR A 854 -2.86 -6.10 36.19
N ASP A 855 -2.57 -6.89 37.22
CA ASP A 855 -1.65 -8.01 37.13
C ASP A 855 -2.23 -9.18 36.32
N GLY A 856 -1.43 -10.22 36.06
CA GLY A 856 -1.86 -11.44 35.35
C GLY A 856 -2.97 -12.24 36.05
N ASN A 857 -3.35 -11.89 37.28
CA ASN A 857 -4.48 -12.47 38.02
C ASN A 857 -5.73 -11.57 37.99
N GLY A 858 -5.67 -10.43 37.30
CA GLY A 858 -6.77 -9.47 37.21
C GLY A 858 -6.92 -8.56 38.44
N ASN A 859 -5.91 -8.46 39.30
CA ASN A 859 -5.91 -7.49 40.42
C ASN A 859 -5.31 -6.15 39.96
N PRO A 860 -5.88 -5.00 40.34
CA PRO A 860 -5.33 -3.70 39.96
C PRO A 860 -3.94 -3.51 40.57
N VAL A 861 -2.99 -3.05 39.75
CA VAL A 861 -1.57 -2.90 40.12
C VAL A 861 -1.12 -1.45 40.01
N THR A 862 -0.24 -1.04 40.92
CA THR A 862 0.46 0.26 40.82
C THR A 862 1.74 0.05 40.04
N LEU A 863 1.92 0.82 38.97
CA LEU A 863 3.13 0.77 38.14
C LEU A 863 4.32 1.42 38.86
N GLU A 864 5.53 1.15 38.37
CA GLU A 864 6.78 1.71 38.91
C GLU A 864 6.76 3.26 39.00
N LYS A 865 6.05 3.91 38.07
CA LYS A 865 5.85 5.38 38.06
C LYS A 865 4.87 5.90 39.11
N GLY A 866 4.30 5.04 39.94
CA GLY A 866 3.51 5.42 41.13
C GLY A 866 1.99 5.55 40.93
N TYR A 867 1.46 5.22 39.76
CA TYR A 867 0.01 5.28 39.46
C TYR A 867 -0.53 3.90 39.01
N GLY A 868 -1.83 3.67 39.19
CA GLY A 868 -2.54 2.46 38.79
C GLY A 868 -3.65 2.69 37.77
N GLN A 869 -4.01 3.95 37.51
CA GLN A 869 -4.95 4.37 36.47
C GLN A 869 -4.55 5.74 35.87
N ILE A 870 -5.07 6.05 34.69
CA ILE A 870 -4.95 7.34 34.03
C ILE A 870 -6.34 7.77 33.56
N ALA A 871 -6.77 8.99 33.90
CA ALA A 871 -8.02 9.58 33.45
C ALA A 871 -7.79 10.75 32.48
N TYR A 872 -8.63 10.85 31.46
CA TYR A 872 -8.54 11.84 30.39
C TYR A 872 -9.80 12.69 30.30
N THR A 873 -9.64 13.98 29.96
CA THR A 873 -10.76 14.88 29.68
C THR A 873 -10.57 15.60 28.35
N TYR A 874 -11.69 15.92 27.70
CA TYR A 874 -11.70 16.54 26.38
C TYR A 874 -12.61 17.78 26.34
N ASP A 875 -12.26 18.74 25.47
CA ASP A 875 -13.14 19.86 25.12
C ASP A 875 -14.19 19.46 24.05
N ARG A 876 -14.99 20.44 23.61
CA ARG A 876 -16.02 20.23 22.58
C ARG A 876 -15.47 19.90 21.19
N ASP A 877 -14.20 20.22 20.94
CA ASP A 877 -13.52 20.00 19.67
C ASP A 877 -12.68 18.70 19.68
N MET A 878 -12.85 17.87 20.72
CA MET A 878 -12.18 16.59 20.95
C MET A 878 -10.67 16.72 21.20
N ASN A 879 -10.21 17.86 21.75
CA ASN A 879 -8.82 18.01 22.19
C ASN A 879 -8.68 17.53 23.64
N ASN A 880 -7.62 16.78 23.96
CA ASN A 880 -7.35 16.30 25.31
C ASN A 880 -6.90 17.45 26.22
N THR A 881 -7.81 17.96 27.05
CA THR A 881 -7.59 19.12 27.93
C THR A 881 -6.95 18.79 29.27
N SER A 882 -7.02 17.53 29.72
CA SER A 882 -6.37 17.12 30.96
C SER A 882 -6.04 15.63 30.96
N ILE A 883 -4.91 15.30 31.58
CA ILE A 883 -4.50 13.94 31.96
C ILE A 883 -4.35 13.93 33.48
N THR A 884 -4.93 12.94 34.15
CA THR A 884 -4.83 12.76 35.61
C THR A 884 -4.30 11.36 35.90
N TYR A 885 -3.21 11.27 36.64
CA TYR A 885 -2.63 10.01 37.10
C TYR A 885 -3.23 9.66 38.45
N GLU A 886 -3.81 8.46 38.55
CA GLU A 886 -4.64 8.04 39.67
C GLU A 886 -4.09 6.76 40.30
N ASP A 887 -4.31 6.58 41.60
CA ASP A 887 -4.08 5.32 42.29
C ASP A 887 -5.06 4.23 41.80
N ILE A 888 -4.90 3.01 42.31
CA ILE A 888 -5.79 1.88 41.98
C ILE A 888 -7.27 2.11 42.38
N TYR A 889 -7.57 3.16 43.15
CA TYR A 889 -8.91 3.51 43.62
C TYR A 889 -9.50 4.72 42.88
N GLY A 890 -8.79 5.30 41.90
CA GLY A 890 -9.23 6.46 41.13
C GLY A 890 -9.01 7.81 41.83
N ASN A 891 -8.12 7.87 42.83
CA ASN A 891 -7.71 9.16 43.43
C ASN A 891 -6.43 9.67 42.77
N PRO A 892 -6.30 10.97 42.45
CA PRO A 892 -5.06 11.52 41.91
C PRO A 892 -3.85 11.20 42.80
N VAL A 893 -2.74 10.78 42.19
CA VAL A 893 -1.50 10.45 42.89
C VAL A 893 -0.30 11.09 42.20
N ASN A 894 0.64 11.60 42.98
CA ASN A 894 1.87 12.16 42.43
C ASN A 894 2.74 11.03 41.91
N THR A 895 3.04 11.08 40.62
CA THR A 895 3.99 10.17 39.96
C THR A 895 5.40 10.37 40.50
N THR A 896 6.30 9.43 40.20
CA THR A 896 7.74 9.58 40.49
C THR A 896 8.36 10.82 39.83
N ASP A 897 7.74 11.34 38.77
CA ASP A 897 8.12 12.58 38.09
C ASP A 897 7.63 13.86 38.82
N GLY A 898 6.89 13.72 39.94
CA GLY A 898 6.57 14.81 40.86
C GLY A 898 5.27 15.58 40.61
N TYR A 899 4.36 15.06 39.78
CA TYR A 899 3.05 15.64 39.50
C TYR A 899 1.96 14.56 39.33
N ALA A 900 0.70 14.95 39.48
CA ALA A 900 -0.47 14.07 39.33
C ALA A 900 -1.37 14.48 38.16
N ILE A 901 -1.40 15.76 37.77
CA ILE A 901 -2.32 16.28 36.76
C ILE A 901 -1.55 17.13 35.75
N VAL A 902 -1.84 16.93 34.47
CA VAL A 902 -1.39 17.77 33.36
C VAL A 902 -2.61 18.42 32.71
N GLN A 903 -2.67 19.75 32.69
CA GLN A 903 -3.73 20.49 32.01
C GLN A 903 -3.20 21.15 30.74
N ARG A 904 -4.01 21.13 29.68
CA ARG A 904 -3.65 21.66 28.35
C ARG A 904 -4.72 22.57 27.80
N ALA A 905 -4.29 23.57 27.04
CA ALA A 905 -5.18 24.42 26.24
C ALA A 905 -4.78 24.38 24.77
N PHE A 906 -5.77 24.49 23.88
CA PHE A 906 -5.57 24.42 22.44
C PHE A 906 -6.11 25.67 21.74
N ASN A 907 -5.48 26.05 20.63
CA ASN A 907 -6.03 27.07 19.73
C ASN A 907 -7.08 26.47 18.78
N ALA A 908 -7.71 27.30 17.94
CA ALA A 908 -8.73 26.87 16.97
C ALA A 908 -8.22 25.89 15.90
N LYS A 909 -6.90 25.78 15.71
CA LYS A 909 -6.24 24.80 14.83
C LYS A 909 -5.89 23.49 15.56
N LYS A 910 -6.36 23.29 16.80
CA LYS A 910 -6.07 22.13 17.65
C LYS A 910 -4.59 21.97 18.03
N GLN A 911 -3.83 23.07 18.05
CA GLN A 911 -2.44 23.06 18.52
C GLN A 911 -2.38 23.44 20.00
N CYS A 912 -1.56 22.74 20.79
CA CYS A 912 -1.41 22.99 22.23
C CYS A 912 -0.68 24.31 22.47
N ILE A 913 -1.36 25.29 23.08
CA ILE A 913 -0.82 26.63 23.36
C ILE A 913 -0.35 26.80 24.81
N SER A 914 -0.73 25.89 25.72
CA SER A 914 -0.22 25.89 27.09
C SER A 914 -0.32 24.52 27.75
N GLU A 915 0.61 24.21 28.63
CA GLU A 915 0.59 23.03 29.50
C GLU A 915 0.98 23.42 30.94
N ALA A 916 0.26 22.92 31.94
CA ALA A 916 0.51 23.20 33.36
C ALA A 916 0.42 21.92 34.21
N TYR A 917 1.25 21.83 35.25
CA TYR A 917 1.41 20.64 36.10
C TYR A 917 0.92 20.90 37.52
N TYR A 918 0.21 19.92 38.10
CA TYR A 918 -0.35 20.02 39.45
C TYR A 918 -0.11 18.76 40.26
N LEU A 919 -0.05 18.91 41.59
CA LEU A 919 -0.06 17.81 42.55
C LEU A 919 -1.46 17.18 42.67
N SER A 920 -1.52 16.05 43.36
CA SER A 920 -2.75 15.31 43.64
C SER A 920 -3.84 16.10 44.37
N ASP A 921 -3.47 17.16 45.11
CA ASP A 921 -4.41 18.07 45.78
C ASP A 921 -4.86 19.24 44.88
N GLY A 922 -4.42 19.27 43.62
CA GLY A 922 -4.73 20.32 42.65
C GLY A 922 -3.86 21.57 42.79
N THR A 923 -2.81 21.56 43.61
CA THR A 923 -1.87 22.69 43.70
C THR A 923 -0.87 22.70 42.55
N PRO A 924 -0.59 23.85 41.89
CA PRO A 924 0.43 23.94 40.85
C PRO A 924 1.82 23.55 41.37
N VAL A 925 2.61 22.83 40.57
CA VAL A 925 3.94 22.34 40.97
C VAL A 925 5.02 22.67 39.96
N VAL A 926 6.20 23.03 40.44
CA VAL A 926 7.42 23.14 39.62
C VAL A 926 8.04 21.76 39.45
N LEU A 927 8.23 21.32 38.21
CA LEU A 927 8.90 20.07 37.91
C LEU A 927 10.39 20.20 38.19
N GLN A 928 10.93 19.45 39.16
CA GLN A 928 12.36 19.55 39.52
C GLN A 928 13.30 19.22 38.34
N SER A 929 12.91 18.29 37.47
CA SER A 929 13.69 17.92 36.28
C SER A 929 13.69 18.98 35.18
N LYS A 930 12.72 19.91 35.17
CA LYS A 930 12.53 20.89 34.07
C LYS A 930 12.66 22.35 34.50
N GLY A 931 12.45 22.67 35.78
CA GLY A 931 12.63 24.01 36.36
C GLY A 931 11.42 24.95 36.27
N TYR A 932 10.26 24.50 35.77
CA TYR A 932 9.06 25.33 35.61
C TYR A 932 7.77 24.59 35.98
N ALA A 933 6.68 25.34 36.19
CA ALA A 933 5.34 24.82 36.50
C ALA A 933 4.35 24.88 35.32
N GLN A 934 4.58 25.80 34.39
CA GLN A 934 3.74 25.98 33.21
C GLN A 934 4.57 26.37 31.99
N ILE A 935 4.10 25.99 30.81
CA ILE A 935 4.63 26.44 29.53
C ILE A 935 3.54 27.12 28.70
N SER A 936 3.94 28.09 27.88
CA SER A 936 3.11 28.70 26.83
C SER A 936 3.81 28.57 25.48
N LYS A 937 3.05 28.29 24.43
CA LYS A 937 3.54 28.11 23.05
C LYS A 937 2.80 29.02 22.08
N ALA A 938 3.52 29.55 21.10
CA ALA A 938 2.94 30.31 20.00
C ALA A 938 3.29 29.67 18.65
N TYR A 939 2.40 29.82 17.68
CA TYR A 939 2.54 29.27 16.33
C TYR A 939 2.29 30.36 15.28
N ASP A 940 2.95 30.26 14.13
CA ASP A 940 2.68 31.10 12.96
C ASP A 940 1.45 30.61 12.15
N GLU A 941 1.19 31.28 11.02
CA GLU A 941 0.07 30.94 10.14
C GLU A 941 0.22 29.56 9.46
N ASP A 942 1.45 29.09 9.25
CA ASP A 942 1.77 27.78 8.68
C ASP A 942 1.77 26.65 9.73
N GLY A 943 1.55 27.00 11.01
CA GLY A 943 1.47 26.07 12.12
C GLY A 943 2.82 25.68 12.73
N ARG A 944 3.89 26.40 12.41
CA ARG A 944 5.23 26.21 12.98
C ARG A 944 5.36 26.95 14.31
N GLN A 945 6.03 26.37 15.30
CA GLN A 945 6.17 26.97 16.63
C GLN A 945 7.16 28.15 16.61
N THR A 946 6.68 29.35 16.90
CA THR A 946 7.48 30.58 16.88
C THR A 946 8.04 30.94 18.24
N GLU A 947 7.37 30.58 19.33
CA GLU A 947 7.80 30.94 20.68
C GLU A 947 7.45 29.85 21.71
N GLU A 948 8.26 29.77 22.76
CA GLU A 948 7.97 29.01 23.98
C GLU A 948 8.43 29.79 25.20
N TRP A 949 7.62 29.77 26.27
CA TRP A 949 7.88 30.51 27.51
C TRP A 949 7.60 29.63 28.73
N TYR A 950 8.43 29.74 29.77
CA TYR A 950 8.40 28.93 30.99
C TYR A 950 8.01 29.80 32.20
N TYR A 951 7.05 29.31 32.99
CA TYR A 951 6.48 30.06 34.11
C TYR A 951 6.55 29.30 35.42
N ASP A 952 6.73 30.05 36.52
CA ASP A 952 6.59 29.57 37.88
C ASP A 952 5.11 29.40 38.28
N ILE A 953 4.86 28.92 39.51
CA ILE A 953 3.51 28.75 40.06
C ILE A 953 2.72 30.07 40.23
N SER A 954 3.41 31.21 40.19
CA SER A 954 2.81 32.55 40.31
C SER A 954 2.56 33.19 38.93
N GLY A 955 2.90 32.51 37.84
CA GLY A 955 2.79 33.02 36.48
C GLY A 955 3.90 33.98 36.06
N ASN A 956 5.03 34.02 36.77
CA ASN A 956 6.21 34.78 36.37
C ASN A 956 7.15 33.92 35.52
N LEU A 957 7.90 34.54 34.61
CA LEU A 957 8.93 33.86 33.84
C LEU A 957 10.02 33.29 34.77
N VAL A 958 10.42 32.04 34.54
CA VAL A 958 11.45 31.35 35.32
C VAL A 958 12.43 30.63 34.41
N LEU A 959 13.71 30.59 34.78
CA LEU A 959 14.73 29.87 34.02
C LEU A 959 14.50 28.36 34.11
N ASN A 960 14.51 27.68 32.98
CA ASN A 960 14.55 26.23 32.90
C ASN A 960 15.96 25.69 33.25
N SER A 961 16.14 24.37 33.18
CA SER A 961 17.44 23.71 33.43
C SER A 961 18.57 24.14 32.48
N THR A 962 18.26 24.71 31.31
CA THR A 962 19.27 25.23 30.37
C THR A 962 19.63 26.70 30.60
N GLY A 963 18.98 27.38 31.57
CA GLY A 963 19.25 28.77 31.91
C GLY A 963 18.48 29.80 31.09
N ALA A 964 17.36 29.44 30.46
CA ALA A 964 16.49 30.37 29.73
C ALA A 964 15.04 30.30 30.23
N ALA A 965 14.33 31.42 30.27
CA ALA A 965 12.90 31.49 30.59
C ALA A 965 11.99 31.40 29.36
N GLY A 966 12.57 31.40 28.16
CA GLY A 966 11.85 31.16 26.92
C GLY A 966 12.74 31.36 25.70
N TRP A 967 12.18 31.11 24.52
CA TRP A 967 12.86 31.31 23.26
C TRP A 967 11.89 31.76 22.17
N LYS A 968 12.45 32.44 21.16
CA LYS A 968 11.77 32.79 19.91
C LYS A 968 12.54 32.27 18.71
N LYS A 969 11.82 31.75 17.73
CA LYS A 969 12.33 31.15 16.51
C LYS A 969 11.78 31.85 15.27
N THR A 970 12.63 32.08 14.28
CA THR A 970 12.24 32.61 12.97
C THR A 970 12.46 31.59 11.87
N TYR A 971 11.68 31.69 10.79
CA TYR A 971 11.73 30.79 9.65
C TYR A 971 11.95 31.56 8.33
N ASP A 972 12.54 30.91 7.33
CA ASP A 972 12.53 31.39 5.94
C ASP A 972 11.28 30.93 5.17
N GLU A 973 11.18 31.28 3.88
CA GLU A 973 10.06 30.91 3.01
C GLU A 973 9.97 29.39 2.75
N ASN A 974 11.08 28.65 2.90
CA ASN A 974 11.13 27.20 2.75
C ASN A 974 10.79 26.46 4.07
N GLY A 975 10.59 27.21 5.16
CA GLY A 975 10.30 26.66 6.49
C GLY A 975 11.53 26.23 7.28
N ASN A 976 12.74 26.60 6.85
CA ASN A 976 13.95 26.36 7.63
C ASN A 976 14.06 27.36 8.77
N THR A 977 14.64 26.93 9.90
CA THR A 977 14.90 27.82 11.03
C THR A 977 16.03 28.79 10.68
N THR A 978 15.78 30.09 10.64
CA THR A 978 16.82 31.10 10.35
C THR A 978 17.47 31.65 11.61
N SER A 979 16.77 31.68 12.74
CA SER A 979 17.36 32.07 14.01
C SER A 979 16.57 31.53 15.21
N ILE A 980 17.27 31.37 16.33
CA ILE A 980 16.68 31.13 17.66
C ILE A 980 17.31 32.12 18.63
N THR A 981 16.48 32.79 19.43
CA THR A 981 16.91 33.73 20.49
C THR A 981 16.35 33.28 21.82
N TYR A 982 17.18 33.23 22.85
CA TYR A 982 16.83 32.77 24.20
C TYR A 982 16.72 33.97 25.14
N TYR A 983 15.72 33.92 26.03
CA TYR A 983 15.33 35.04 26.88
C TYR A 983 15.39 34.67 28.36
N GLY A 984 15.82 35.61 29.20
CA GLY A 984 15.84 35.49 30.66
C GLY A 984 14.48 35.80 31.29
N ALA A 985 14.43 35.68 32.62
CA ALA A 985 13.22 35.93 33.41
C ALA A 985 12.73 37.39 33.37
N ASP A 986 13.60 38.32 32.95
CA ASP A 986 13.28 39.74 32.73
C ASP A 986 12.73 40.03 31.33
N GLY A 987 12.67 39.02 30.44
CA GLY A 987 12.24 39.14 29.05
C GLY A 987 13.30 39.69 28.10
N SER A 988 14.56 39.83 28.55
CA SER A 988 15.70 40.23 27.72
C SER A 988 16.45 39.01 27.18
N PRO A 989 17.17 39.09 26.05
CA PRO A 989 18.04 37.99 25.62
C PRO A 989 19.07 37.61 26.69
N VAL A 990 19.32 36.32 26.89
CA VAL A 990 20.22 35.80 27.92
C VAL A 990 21.16 34.73 27.36
N ILE A 991 22.42 34.71 27.81
CA ILE A 991 23.33 33.61 27.50
C ILE A 991 22.94 32.37 28.31
N MET A 992 22.56 31.31 27.61
CA MET A 992 22.20 30.02 28.21
C MET A 992 23.44 29.14 28.44
N SER A 993 23.27 27.94 29.00
CA SER A 993 24.37 27.00 29.29
C SER A 993 25.23 26.62 28.07
N TYR A 994 24.73 26.82 26.86
CA TYR A 994 25.46 26.58 25.60
C TYR A 994 26.35 27.76 25.15
N GLY A 995 26.40 28.86 25.91
CA GLY A 995 27.38 29.94 25.71
C GLY A 995 26.98 31.05 24.75
N TYR A 996 25.74 31.10 24.28
CA TYR A 996 25.22 32.18 23.42
C TYR A 996 23.77 32.55 23.77
N ALA A 997 23.33 33.75 23.37
CA ALA A 997 21.95 34.21 23.54
C ALA A 997 21.12 34.08 22.25
N GLN A 998 21.77 34.09 21.08
CA GLN A 998 21.13 33.86 19.80
C GLN A 998 22.03 33.03 18.88
N ILE A 999 21.40 32.15 18.11
CA ILE A 999 22.02 31.41 16.99
C ILE A 999 21.29 31.76 15.69
N ARG A 1000 22.05 31.92 14.61
CA ARG A 1000 21.51 32.13 13.25
C ARG A 1000 22.04 31.07 12.30
N TYR A 1001 21.19 30.65 11.37
CA TYR A 1001 21.50 29.63 10.38
C TYR A 1001 21.41 30.18 8.96
N THR A 1002 22.23 29.64 8.06
CA THR A 1002 22.17 29.91 6.62
C THR A 1002 21.99 28.61 5.84
N TYR A 1003 21.32 28.70 4.70
CA TYR A 1003 21.00 27.57 3.83
C TYR A 1003 21.35 27.87 2.37
N ASP A 1004 21.65 26.84 1.59
CA ASP A 1004 21.79 26.95 0.12
C ASP A 1004 20.43 26.79 -0.61
N ALA A 1005 20.47 26.78 -1.94
CA ALA A 1005 19.28 26.65 -2.78
C ALA A 1005 18.68 25.23 -2.77
N ASP A 1006 19.47 24.21 -2.41
CA ASP A 1006 19.06 22.81 -2.30
C ASP A 1006 18.64 22.44 -0.87
N ASN A 1007 18.54 23.44 0.01
CA ASN A 1007 18.07 23.36 1.39
C ASN A 1007 19.06 22.70 2.38
N HIS A 1008 20.35 22.66 2.05
CA HIS A 1008 21.39 22.24 3.00
C HIS A 1008 21.80 23.39 3.92
N GLN A 1009 22.04 23.11 5.20
CA GLN A 1009 22.53 24.11 6.14
C GLN A 1009 24.00 24.44 5.85
N THR A 1010 24.26 25.62 5.28
CA THR A 1010 25.60 26.09 4.91
C THR A 1010 26.34 26.79 6.04
N GLY A 1011 25.65 27.16 7.12
CA GLY A 1011 26.33 27.82 8.23
C GLY A 1011 25.50 28.03 9.47
N GLU A 1012 26.20 28.28 10.57
CA GLU A 1012 25.64 28.76 11.83
C GLU A 1012 26.57 29.79 12.50
N SER A 1013 26.00 30.74 13.23
CA SER A 1013 26.77 31.78 13.94
C SER A 1013 26.13 32.16 15.26
N TYR A 1014 26.97 32.48 16.25
CA TYR A 1014 26.58 32.70 17.64
C TYR A 1014 26.65 34.19 18.02
N TYR A 1015 25.69 34.64 18.82
CA TYR A 1015 25.52 36.04 19.18
C TYR A 1015 25.23 36.21 20.68
N ASP A 1016 25.73 37.32 21.24
CA ASP A 1016 25.55 37.71 22.64
C ASP A 1016 24.16 38.33 22.91
N GLU A 1017 23.93 38.73 24.16
CA GLU A 1017 22.67 39.35 24.63
C GLU A 1017 22.35 40.68 23.93
N ASN A 1018 23.37 41.34 23.34
CA ASN A 1018 23.22 42.58 22.57
C ASN A 1018 23.06 42.33 21.07
N GLY A 1019 22.99 41.06 20.64
CA GLY A 1019 22.91 40.66 19.24
C GLY A 1019 24.21 40.89 18.45
N GLN A 1020 25.35 41.01 19.13
CA GLN A 1020 26.67 41.09 18.50
C GLN A 1020 27.26 39.68 18.33
N PRO A 1021 27.98 39.38 17.22
CA PRO A 1021 28.68 38.11 17.07
C PRO A 1021 29.62 37.87 18.24
N MET A 1022 29.64 36.64 18.77
CA MET A 1022 30.48 36.27 19.91
C MET A 1022 31.21 34.96 19.68
N THR A 1023 32.36 34.82 20.33
CA THR A 1023 33.15 33.60 20.32
C THR A 1023 32.76 32.72 21.50
N LEU A 1024 32.54 31.43 21.25
CA LEU A 1024 32.29 30.42 22.29
C LEU A 1024 33.60 29.99 22.98
N ASP A 1025 33.49 29.24 24.07
CA ASP A 1025 34.64 28.75 24.84
C ASP A 1025 35.63 27.92 24.01
N ASN A 1026 35.19 27.33 22.89
CA ASN A 1026 36.05 26.57 21.98
C ASN A 1026 36.86 27.46 21.01
N GLY A 1027 36.69 28.79 21.04
CA GLY A 1027 37.44 29.73 20.19
C GLY A 1027 36.75 30.10 18.88
N THR A 1028 35.52 29.65 18.61
CA THR A 1028 34.82 29.91 17.33
C THR A 1028 33.56 30.76 17.53
N ALA A 1029 33.21 31.57 16.53
CA ALA A 1029 31.97 32.37 16.49
C ALA A 1029 30.92 31.80 15.52
N GLY A 1030 31.25 30.73 14.81
CA GLY A 1030 30.35 30.03 13.90
C GLY A 1030 31.02 28.87 13.18
N VAL A 1031 30.23 28.17 12.37
CA VAL A 1031 30.65 27.06 11.52
C VAL A 1031 30.09 27.28 10.12
N VAL A 1032 30.90 27.08 9.07
CA VAL A 1032 30.50 27.08 7.66
C VAL A 1032 30.66 25.68 7.10
N ARG A 1033 29.74 25.25 6.24
CA ARG A 1033 29.69 23.93 5.63
C ARG A 1033 29.57 24.08 4.12
N SER A 1034 30.40 23.36 3.35
CA SER A 1034 30.35 23.36 1.89
C SER A 1034 30.60 21.96 1.31
N ASP A 1035 30.53 21.90 -0.02
CA ASP A 1035 30.88 20.71 -0.81
C ASP A 1035 30.08 19.47 -0.40
N PHE A 1036 28.75 19.61 -0.45
CA PHE A 1036 27.83 18.53 -0.08
C PHE A 1036 27.86 17.36 -1.08
N ASP A 1037 27.84 16.13 -0.57
CA ASP A 1037 27.69 14.92 -1.39
C ASP A 1037 26.24 14.73 -1.90
N GLU A 1038 25.98 13.68 -2.70
CA GLU A 1038 24.63 13.40 -3.25
C GLU A 1038 23.56 13.12 -2.16
N ASN A 1039 23.98 12.83 -0.93
CA ASN A 1039 23.13 12.55 0.22
C ASN A 1039 22.94 13.77 1.13
N GLY A 1040 23.56 14.92 0.80
CA GLY A 1040 23.49 16.16 1.55
C GLY A 1040 24.44 16.23 2.75
N ASN A 1041 25.48 15.39 2.82
CA ASN A 1041 26.50 15.47 3.87
C ASN A 1041 27.60 16.46 3.48
N ALA A 1042 27.96 17.38 4.38
CA ALA A 1042 29.01 18.37 4.13
C ALA A 1042 30.39 17.73 4.11
N GLN A 1043 31.11 17.80 2.99
CA GLN A 1043 32.49 17.31 2.91
C GLN A 1043 33.46 18.31 3.56
N ASP A 1044 33.20 19.60 3.44
CA ASP A 1044 34.09 20.63 3.99
C ASP A 1044 33.40 21.41 5.11
N VAL A 1045 34.11 21.58 6.23
CA VAL A 1045 33.62 22.26 7.43
C VAL A 1045 34.67 23.23 7.94
N TYR A 1046 34.31 24.51 8.06
CA TYR A 1046 35.19 25.60 8.49
C TYR A 1046 34.70 26.22 9.79
N PHE A 1047 35.63 26.64 10.65
CA PHE A 1047 35.33 27.46 11.81
C PHE A 1047 35.61 28.93 11.52
N ILE A 1048 34.73 29.83 11.99
CA ILE A 1048 34.84 31.26 11.70
C ILE A 1048 34.93 32.13 12.97
N ASP A 1049 35.61 33.27 12.87
CA ASP A 1049 35.65 34.33 13.88
C ASP A 1049 34.42 35.25 13.82
N THR A 1050 34.35 36.24 14.70
CA THR A 1050 33.26 37.23 14.77
C THR A 1050 33.18 38.14 13.54
N SER A 1051 34.21 38.16 12.70
CA SER A 1051 34.25 38.88 11.42
C SER A 1051 33.88 37.98 10.22
N GLY A 1052 33.65 36.69 10.45
CA GLY A 1052 33.36 35.69 9.42
C GLY A 1052 34.59 35.14 8.69
N ASN A 1053 35.80 35.40 9.18
CA ASN A 1053 37.02 34.81 8.61
C ASN A 1053 37.29 33.45 9.24
N ILE A 1054 37.94 32.55 8.49
CA ILE A 1054 38.38 31.25 9.02
C ILE A 1054 39.29 31.49 10.24
N THR A 1055 38.99 30.79 11.33
CA THR A 1055 39.74 30.86 12.59
C THR A 1055 40.01 29.47 13.13
N THR A 1056 41.07 29.37 13.92
CA THR A 1056 41.46 28.15 14.58
C THR A 1056 40.70 27.98 15.90
N ARG A 1057 40.10 26.80 16.11
CA ARG A 1057 39.52 26.36 17.38
C ARG A 1057 40.65 26.07 18.39
N ASN A 1058 40.34 26.02 19.69
CA ASN A 1058 41.35 25.88 20.75
C ASN A 1058 42.26 24.63 20.63
N ASP A 1059 41.86 23.63 19.86
CA ASP A 1059 42.62 22.41 19.58
C ASP A 1059 43.53 22.52 18.35
N GLY A 1060 43.64 23.70 17.72
CA GLY A 1060 44.54 23.92 16.57
C GLY A 1060 43.88 23.75 15.20
N ILE A 1061 42.63 23.29 15.15
CA ILE A 1061 41.93 22.98 13.89
C ILE A 1061 41.08 24.17 13.42
N ALA A 1062 41.19 24.52 12.14
CA ALA A 1062 40.36 25.53 11.49
C ALA A 1062 39.39 24.94 10.45
N GLU A 1063 39.72 23.79 9.86
CA GLU A 1063 38.95 23.14 8.79
C GLU A 1063 39.03 21.61 8.86
N PHE A 1064 37.95 20.93 8.48
CA PHE A 1064 37.91 19.49 8.23
C PHE A 1064 37.49 19.17 6.80
N HIS A 1065 38.11 18.15 6.20
CA HIS A 1065 37.64 17.49 4.97
C HIS A 1065 37.17 16.07 5.28
N ARG A 1066 35.93 15.75 4.91
CA ARG A 1066 35.24 14.51 5.29
C ARG A 1066 34.75 13.73 4.09
N LYS A 1067 34.68 12.40 4.25
CA LYS A 1067 33.95 11.51 3.34
C LYS A 1067 33.04 10.57 4.14
N TYR A 1068 31.94 10.18 3.51
CA TYR A 1068 30.89 9.41 4.14
C TYR A 1068 30.63 8.09 3.39
N ASN A 1069 30.18 7.07 4.12
CA ASN A 1069 29.56 5.89 3.54
C ASN A 1069 28.05 6.09 3.31
N ASP A 1070 27.38 5.08 2.75
CA ASP A 1070 25.92 5.12 2.47
C ASP A 1070 25.06 5.29 3.72
N ASN A 1071 25.58 4.91 4.91
CA ASN A 1071 24.93 5.09 6.20
C ASN A 1071 25.20 6.48 6.83
N ARG A 1072 25.83 7.40 6.09
CA ARG A 1072 26.21 8.76 6.54
C ARG A 1072 27.23 8.76 7.70
N GLN A 1073 28.02 7.71 7.84
CA GLN A 1073 29.12 7.64 8.81
C GLN A 1073 30.43 8.12 8.18
N ILE A 1074 31.29 8.77 8.97
CA ILE A 1074 32.55 9.36 8.49
C ILE A 1074 33.59 8.26 8.26
N ILE A 1075 33.92 7.98 7.01
CA ILE A 1075 34.96 6.99 6.64
C ILE A 1075 36.34 7.62 6.45
N TYR A 1076 36.40 8.95 6.36
CA TYR A 1076 37.66 9.69 6.23
C TYR A 1076 37.49 11.09 6.79
N GLU A 1077 38.46 11.58 7.56
CA GLU A 1077 38.51 12.94 8.07
C GLU A 1077 39.96 13.45 8.11
N ALA A 1078 40.22 14.61 7.51
CA ALA A 1078 41.51 15.29 7.52
C ALA A 1078 41.41 16.66 8.19
N TYR A 1079 42.47 17.09 8.88
CA TYR A 1079 42.49 18.28 9.74
C TYR A 1079 43.43 19.35 9.17
N PHE A 1080 42.99 20.60 9.17
CA PHE A 1080 43.74 21.72 8.58
C PHE A 1080 43.76 22.95 9.49
N GLU A 1081 44.84 23.74 9.36
CA GLU A 1081 45.01 25.05 9.97
C GLU A 1081 44.37 26.16 9.12
N ALA A 1082 44.29 27.38 9.66
CA ALA A 1082 43.58 28.50 9.01
C ALA A 1082 44.21 28.96 7.68
N ASP A 1083 45.46 28.60 7.39
CA ASP A 1083 46.13 28.87 6.12
C ASP A 1083 45.98 27.73 5.08
N GLY A 1084 45.21 26.68 5.41
CA GLY A 1084 44.98 25.51 4.58
C GLY A 1084 46.10 24.47 4.62
N THR A 1085 47.08 24.61 5.52
CA THR A 1085 48.08 23.57 5.75
C THR A 1085 47.54 22.45 6.64
N PRO A 1086 47.95 21.19 6.44
CA PRO A 1086 47.54 20.08 7.30
C PRO A 1086 47.94 20.32 8.76
N HIS A 1087 47.01 20.07 9.68
CA HIS A 1087 47.23 20.19 11.12
C HIS A 1087 47.61 18.82 11.69
N THR A 1088 48.79 18.72 12.29
CA THR A 1088 49.24 17.49 12.96
C THR A 1088 48.61 17.40 14.35
N MET A 1089 47.72 16.41 14.55
CA MET A 1089 47.13 16.10 15.86
C MET A 1089 48.19 15.62 16.87
N ASP A 1090 47.88 15.63 18.17
CA ASP A 1090 48.78 15.15 19.24
C ASP A 1090 49.32 13.72 19.01
N GLY A 1091 48.57 12.90 18.26
CA GLY A 1091 48.95 11.56 17.83
C GLY A 1091 50.00 11.51 16.71
N GLY A 1092 50.42 12.63 16.12
CA GLY A 1092 51.38 12.68 15.02
C GLY A 1092 50.79 12.39 13.63
N TYR A 1093 49.47 12.39 13.49
CA TYR A 1093 48.74 12.17 12.24
C TYR A 1093 47.95 13.41 11.82
N GLU A 1094 47.60 13.48 10.54
CA GLU A 1094 46.93 14.65 9.92
C GLU A 1094 45.59 14.25 9.28
N ALA A 1095 45.33 12.94 9.11
CA ALA A 1095 44.04 12.41 8.73
C ALA A 1095 43.78 11.03 9.35
N VAL A 1096 42.52 10.61 9.39
CA VAL A 1096 42.08 9.30 9.87
C VAL A 1096 41.07 8.69 8.90
N GLU A 1097 41.26 7.42 8.60
CA GLU A 1097 40.34 6.59 7.82
C GLU A 1097 39.67 5.58 8.75
N ARG A 1098 38.35 5.36 8.59
CA ARG A 1098 37.55 4.51 9.47
C ARG A 1098 36.73 3.49 8.70
N THR A 1099 36.56 2.32 9.28
CA THR A 1099 35.53 1.35 8.88
C THR A 1099 34.63 1.01 10.05
N TYR A 1100 33.43 0.57 9.72
CA TYR A 1100 32.39 0.25 10.70
C TYR A 1100 31.96 -1.21 10.57
N ASP A 1101 31.61 -1.83 11.69
CA ASP A 1101 30.93 -3.13 11.71
C ASP A 1101 29.44 -2.99 11.34
N SER A 1102 28.72 -4.11 11.31
CA SER A 1102 27.28 -4.14 10.99
C SER A 1102 26.40 -3.44 12.03
N ALA A 1103 26.86 -3.30 13.27
CA ALA A 1103 26.18 -2.60 14.35
C ALA A 1103 26.51 -1.10 14.38
N GLY A 1104 27.43 -0.65 13.52
CA GLY A 1104 27.84 0.75 13.40
C GLY A 1104 28.98 1.16 14.34
N ASN A 1105 29.64 0.23 15.01
CA ASN A 1105 30.83 0.52 15.82
C ASN A 1105 32.07 0.65 14.94
N THR A 1106 33.06 1.43 15.37
CA THR A 1106 34.30 1.63 14.63
C THR A 1106 35.17 0.37 14.68
N ALA A 1107 35.15 -0.41 13.61
CA ALA A 1107 35.89 -1.66 13.49
C ALA A 1107 37.39 -1.43 13.26
N THR A 1108 37.74 -0.42 12.46
CA THR A 1108 39.15 -0.03 12.25
C THR A 1108 39.31 1.49 12.22
N GLU A 1109 40.42 1.97 12.77
CA GLU A 1109 40.93 3.32 12.54
C GLU A 1109 42.36 3.26 12.03
N LYS A 1110 42.63 3.95 10.92
CA LYS A 1110 43.95 4.07 10.29
C LYS A 1110 44.39 5.53 10.28
N TYR A 1111 45.56 5.81 10.83
CA TYR A 1111 46.11 7.16 10.99
C TYR A 1111 47.10 7.48 9.88
N LEU A 1112 46.94 8.64 9.25
CA LEU A 1112 47.59 9.00 8.00
C LEU A 1112 48.38 10.33 8.10
N ASP A 1113 49.43 10.45 7.29
CA ASP A 1113 50.13 11.71 7.01
C ASP A 1113 49.36 12.58 5.98
N ALA A 1114 49.85 13.80 5.72
CA ALA A 1114 49.31 14.75 4.75
C ALA A 1114 49.26 14.22 3.30
N ASN A 1115 50.04 13.19 2.98
CA ASN A 1115 50.04 12.55 1.66
C ASN A 1115 49.07 11.36 1.59
N GLY A 1116 48.37 11.05 2.70
CA GLY A 1116 47.47 9.91 2.82
C GLY A 1116 48.18 8.58 3.06
N ASN A 1117 49.45 8.57 3.49
CA ASN A 1117 50.16 7.34 3.83
C ASN A 1117 49.99 7.02 5.32
N PRO A 1118 49.86 5.73 5.71
CA PRO A 1118 49.85 5.36 7.12
C PRO A 1118 51.11 5.82 7.85
N VAL A 1119 50.91 6.48 8.99
CA VAL A 1119 52.00 7.01 9.83
C VAL A 1119 51.98 6.35 11.20
N LEU A 1120 53.17 6.06 11.73
CA LEU A 1120 53.28 5.55 13.09
C LEU A 1120 52.98 6.69 14.07
N THR A 1121 51.88 6.57 14.81
CA THR A 1121 51.47 7.58 15.79
C THR A 1121 52.44 7.66 16.96
N THR A 1122 52.34 8.72 17.76
CA THR A 1122 53.05 8.85 19.05
C THR A 1122 52.66 7.76 20.05
N TRP A 1123 51.52 7.09 19.85
CA TRP A 1123 51.07 5.94 20.62
C TRP A 1123 51.71 4.61 20.17
N GLY A 1124 52.47 4.61 19.07
CA GLY A 1124 53.28 3.47 18.66
C GLY A 1124 52.63 2.50 17.68
N PHE A 1125 51.51 2.87 17.04
CA PHE A 1125 50.85 2.10 15.98
C PHE A 1125 50.31 3.02 14.88
N ALA A 1126 50.06 2.46 13.69
CA ALA A 1126 49.49 3.20 12.55
C ALA A 1126 48.02 2.88 12.30
N GLU A 1127 47.54 1.73 12.79
CA GLU A 1127 46.16 1.28 12.65
C GLU A 1127 45.75 0.45 13.87
N ILE A 1128 44.50 0.59 14.30
CA ILE A 1128 43.90 -0.13 15.42
C ILE A 1128 42.60 -0.80 14.98
N HIS A 1129 42.40 -2.05 15.37
CA HIS A 1129 41.19 -2.82 15.10
C HIS A 1129 40.48 -3.08 16.41
N GLY A 1130 39.18 -2.78 16.50
CA GLY A 1130 38.36 -2.97 17.68
C GLY A 1130 37.22 -3.95 17.42
N THR A 1131 36.85 -4.74 18.43
CA THR A 1131 35.62 -5.53 18.43
C THR A 1131 34.75 -5.19 19.64
N TYR A 1132 33.44 -5.31 19.47
CA TYR A 1132 32.45 -4.83 20.44
C TYR A 1132 31.45 -5.92 20.80
N ASN A 1133 30.90 -5.84 22.00
CA ASN A 1133 29.75 -6.64 22.40
C ASN A 1133 28.43 -5.99 21.96
N ASP A 1134 27.30 -6.66 22.23
CA ASP A 1134 25.95 -6.20 21.84
C ASP A 1134 25.53 -4.89 22.53
N ASN A 1135 26.18 -4.51 23.64
CA ASN A 1135 25.97 -3.24 24.32
C ASN A 1135 26.84 -2.10 23.75
N HIS A 1136 27.46 -2.31 22.57
CA HIS A 1136 28.39 -1.38 21.94
C HIS A 1136 29.63 -1.05 22.81
N GLN A 1137 30.03 -1.96 23.70
CA GLN A 1137 31.22 -1.82 24.53
C GLN A 1137 32.38 -2.59 23.89
N GLU A 1138 33.54 -1.97 23.82
CA GLU A 1138 34.73 -2.54 23.19
C GLU A 1138 35.30 -3.68 24.05
N ILE A 1139 35.37 -4.89 23.51
CA ILE A 1139 35.81 -6.12 24.19
C ILE A 1139 37.21 -6.58 23.76
N SER A 1140 37.72 -6.12 22.62
CA SER A 1140 39.13 -6.31 22.27
C SER A 1140 39.65 -5.25 21.32
N GLU A 1141 40.96 -5.03 21.37
CA GLU A 1141 41.70 -4.22 20.41
C GLU A 1141 43.04 -4.87 19.99
N SER A 1142 43.48 -4.61 18.77
CA SER A 1142 44.79 -5.00 18.25
C SER A 1142 45.44 -3.89 17.42
N TYR A 1143 46.79 -3.85 17.40
CA TYR A 1143 47.56 -2.76 16.80
C TYR A 1143 48.39 -3.21 15.59
N TYR A 1144 48.54 -2.32 14.61
CA TYR A 1144 49.17 -2.61 13.33
C TYR A 1144 50.19 -1.55 12.91
N ASP A 1145 51.23 -1.97 12.18
CA ASP A 1145 52.28 -1.11 11.64
C ASP A 1145 51.85 -0.38 10.35
N THR A 1146 52.71 0.49 9.82
CA THR A 1146 52.44 1.25 8.59
C THR A 1146 52.28 0.40 7.33
N SER A 1147 52.62 -0.89 7.40
CA SER A 1147 52.41 -1.87 6.32
C SER A 1147 51.14 -2.71 6.52
N GLY A 1148 50.39 -2.47 7.60
CA GLY A 1148 49.19 -3.23 7.95
C GLY A 1148 49.48 -4.59 8.59
N ASN A 1149 50.68 -4.83 9.10
CA ASN A 1149 50.99 -6.06 9.84
C ASN A 1149 50.75 -5.87 11.34
N PRO A 1150 50.22 -6.87 12.07
CA PRO A 1150 50.12 -6.81 13.52
C PRO A 1150 51.48 -6.48 14.16
N MET A 1151 51.48 -5.58 15.16
CA MET A 1151 52.69 -5.17 15.87
C MET A 1151 52.49 -5.16 17.39
N ALA A 1152 53.57 -5.39 18.13
CA ALA A 1152 53.60 -5.16 19.57
C ALA A 1152 54.05 -3.72 19.85
N LEU A 1153 53.36 -3.05 20.77
CA LEU A 1153 53.71 -1.74 21.29
C LEU A 1153 54.97 -1.80 22.16
N GLN A 1154 55.53 -0.64 22.49
CA GLN A 1154 56.75 -0.54 23.31
C GLN A 1154 56.60 -1.19 24.70
N ASN A 1155 55.37 -1.21 25.25
CA ASN A 1155 55.06 -1.88 26.50
C ASN A 1155 54.81 -3.39 26.36
N GLY A 1156 55.05 -3.98 25.19
CA GLY A 1156 55.07 -5.43 24.96
C GLY A 1156 53.75 -6.05 24.49
N LYS A 1157 52.62 -5.35 24.60
CA LYS A 1157 51.31 -5.86 24.14
C LYS A 1157 51.09 -5.61 22.65
N ALA A 1158 50.50 -6.56 21.94
CA ALA A 1158 50.00 -6.43 20.57
C ALA A 1158 48.47 -6.27 20.50
N GLY A 1159 47.80 -6.49 21.63
CA GLY A 1159 46.37 -6.27 21.80
C GLY A 1159 45.95 -6.46 23.25
N GLU A 1160 44.69 -6.15 23.56
CA GLU A 1160 44.08 -6.41 24.86
C GLU A 1160 42.61 -6.85 24.73
N THR A 1161 42.10 -7.52 25.76
CA THR A 1161 40.67 -7.83 25.90
C THR A 1161 40.09 -7.17 27.14
N ARG A 1162 38.79 -6.89 27.13
CA ARG A 1162 38.05 -6.21 28.19
C ARG A 1162 36.80 -7.00 28.56
N GLU A 1163 36.48 -7.07 29.85
CA GLU A 1163 35.27 -7.70 30.37
C GLU A 1163 34.46 -6.71 31.21
N TYR A 1164 33.14 -6.73 31.07
CA TYR A 1164 32.21 -5.83 31.75
C TYR A 1164 31.19 -6.61 32.58
N ASP A 1165 30.74 -6.03 33.70
CA ASP A 1165 29.63 -6.56 34.48
C ASP A 1165 28.25 -6.18 33.89
N SER A 1166 27.17 -6.68 34.51
CA SER A 1166 25.80 -6.40 34.07
C SER A 1166 25.34 -4.95 34.27
N ALA A 1167 26.06 -4.15 35.07
CA ALA A 1167 25.83 -2.72 35.21
C ALA A 1167 26.64 -1.89 34.20
N GLY A 1168 27.46 -2.55 33.37
CA GLY A 1168 28.30 -1.93 32.36
C GLY A 1168 29.67 -1.45 32.87
N ASN A 1169 30.06 -1.82 34.09
CA ASN A 1169 31.36 -1.46 34.64
C ASN A 1169 32.46 -2.38 34.09
N LEU A 1170 33.61 -1.82 33.70
CA LEU A 1170 34.78 -2.59 33.28
C LEU A 1170 35.39 -3.32 34.47
N ILE A 1171 35.38 -4.65 34.47
CA ILE A 1171 35.86 -5.49 35.58
C ILE A 1171 37.21 -6.15 35.31
N ASP A 1172 37.60 -6.32 34.05
CA ASP A 1172 38.86 -6.99 33.71
C ASP A 1172 39.50 -6.45 32.42
N ARG A 1173 40.84 -6.41 32.38
CA ARG A 1173 41.67 -6.12 31.20
C ARG A 1173 42.85 -7.09 31.13
N LYS A 1174 43.00 -7.79 30.01
CA LYS A 1174 44.13 -8.73 29.76
C LYS A 1174 44.95 -8.31 28.54
N PHE A 1175 46.28 -8.44 28.62
CA PHE A 1175 47.20 -8.04 27.54
C PHE A 1175 47.82 -9.24 26.83
N PHE A 1176 47.94 -9.18 25.50
CA PHE A 1176 48.39 -10.31 24.68
C PHE A 1176 49.55 -9.95 23.74
N ASP A 1177 50.39 -10.93 23.41
CA ASP A 1177 51.45 -10.83 22.40
C ASP A 1177 50.93 -11.06 20.97
N LEU A 1178 51.82 -10.97 19.98
CA LEU A 1178 51.52 -11.19 18.56
C LEU A 1178 51.01 -12.60 18.21
N SER A 1179 51.23 -13.57 19.09
CA SER A 1179 50.77 -14.95 18.94
C SER A 1179 49.43 -15.19 19.66
N GLY A 1180 48.86 -14.16 20.29
CA GLY A 1180 47.64 -14.26 21.10
C GLY A 1180 47.86 -14.88 22.48
N ASN A 1181 49.10 -14.99 22.96
CA ASN A 1181 49.38 -15.47 24.31
C ASN A 1181 49.39 -14.29 25.30
N PRO A 1182 48.94 -14.46 26.56
CA PRO A 1182 49.10 -13.44 27.59
C PRO A 1182 50.54 -12.97 27.71
N VAL A 1183 50.76 -11.66 27.84
CA VAL A 1183 52.10 -11.06 27.89
C VAL A 1183 52.26 -10.13 29.08
N MET A 1184 53.43 -10.19 29.70
CA MET A 1184 53.82 -9.25 30.74
C MET A 1184 54.12 -7.90 30.10
N THR A 1185 53.40 -6.85 30.49
CA THR A 1185 53.71 -5.50 30.03
C THR A 1185 55.00 -4.98 30.67
N THR A 1186 55.61 -3.94 30.12
CA THR A 1186 56.78 -3.29 30.74
C THR A 1186 56.50 -2.71 32.12
N ASP A 1187 55.23 -2.50 32.45
CA ASP A 1187 54.76 -2.02 33.75
C ASP A 1187 54.66 -3.14 34.80
N GLY A 1188 54.95 -4.38 34.41
CA GLY A 1188 55.15 -5.50 35.35
C GLY A 1188 53.91 -6.35 35.63
N TYR A 1189 52.81 -6.15 34.88
CA TYR A 1189 51.58 -6.95 34.97
C TYR A 1189 51.05 -7.36 33.59
N ALA A 1190 50.27 -8.44 33.55
CA ALA A 1190 49.62 -9.01 32.37
C ALA A 1190 48.08 -8.88 32.38
N GLU A 1191 47.49 -8.57 33.54
CA GLU A 1191 46.04 -8.40 33.72
C GLU A 1191 45.76 -7.32 34.79
N ILE A 1192 44.66 -6.59 34.64
CA ILE A 1192 44.13 -5.62 35.61
C ILE A 1192 42.66 -5.93 35.91
N GLN A 1193 42.35 -6.18 37.17
CA GLN A 1193 40.98 -6.39 37.65
C GLN A 1193 40.48 -5.18 38.44
N TYR A 1194 39.23 -4.77 38.23
CA TYR A 1194 38.61 -3.63 38.90
C TYR A 1194 37.48 -4.07 39.85
N THR A 1195 37.28 -3.31 40.92
CA THR A 1195 36.20 -3.51 41.89
C THR A 1195 35.41 -2.23 42.11
N TYR A 1196 34.09 -2.35 42.33
CA TYR A 1196 33.15 -1.24 42.46
C TYR A 1196 32.26 -1.41 43.70
N ASP A 1197 31.73 -0.31 44.24
CA ASP A 1197 30.71 -0.32 45.31
C ASP A 1197 29.28 -0.35 44.75
N GLU A 1198 28.29 -0.39 45.66
CA GLU A 1198 26.85 -0.40 45.35
C GLU A 1198 26.36 0.86 44.62
N ASN A 1199 27.17 1.93 44.54
CA ASN A 1199 26.86 3.16 43.81
C ASN A 1199 27.60 3.25 42.47
N ASN A 1200 28.15 2.13 41.96
CA ASN A 1200 28.99 2.05 40.76
C ASN A 1200 30.25 2.93 40.84
N GLN A 1201 30.75 3.23 42.05
CA GLN A 1201 32.03 3.93 42.20
C GLN A 1201 33.17 2.92 42.31
N ARG A 1202 34.24 3.13 41.54
CA ARG A 1202 35.43 2.27 41.56
C ARG A 1202 36.11 2.31 42.93
N THR A 1203 36.18 1.17 43.62
CA THR A 1203 36.75 1.04 44.97
C THR A 1203 38.17 0.48 44.98
N GLY A 1204 38.63 -0.14 43.90
CA GLY A 1204 40.00 -0.64 43.79
C GLY A 1204 40.35 -1.21 42.41
N GLU A 1205 41.65 -1.39 42.17
CA GLU A 1205 42.22 -2.12 41.04
C GLU A 1205 43.33 -3.07 41.52
N THR A 1206 43.49 -4.22 40.87
CA THR A 1206 44.49 -5.25 41.19
C THR A 1206 45.28 -5.60 39.93
N HIS A 1207 46.60 -5.49 39.98
CA HIS A 1207 47.50 -5.88 38.90
C HIS A 1207 47.98 -7.32 39.10
N LEU A 1208 47.91 -8.15 38.05
CA LEU A 1208 48.23 -9.58 38.11
C LEU A 1208 49.36 -9.93 37.12
N ASP A 1209 50.27 -10.83 37.52
CA ASP A 1209 51.28 -11.41 36.64
C ASP A 1209 50.70 -12.54 35.74
N LEU A 1210 51.55 -13.17 34.93
CA LEU A 1210 51.16 -14.26 34.02
C LEU A 1210 50.66 -15.52 34.73
N ASP A 1211 51.03 -15.70 36.00
CA ASP A 1211 50.62 -16.82 36.84
C ASP A 1211 49.37 -16.47 37.69
N GLY A 1212 48.82 -15.25 37.53
CA GLY A 1212 47.67 -14.75 38.29
C GLY A 1212 48.02 -14.29 39.70
N ASN A 1213 49.30 -14.02 40.02
CA ASN A 1213 49.68 -13.47 41.31
C ASN A 1213 49.63 -11.94 41.30
N VAL A 1214 49.22 -11.36 42.43
CA VAL A 1214 49.19 -9.89 42.60
C VAL A 1214 50.61 -9.33 42.55
N VAL A 1215 50.82 -8.37 41.67
CA VAL A 1215 52.06 -7.61 41.49
C VAL A 1215 51.81 -6.14 41.82
N GLY A 1216 52.81 -5.51 42.45
CA GLY A 1216 52.68 -4.23 43.15
C GLY A 1216 52.57 -3.02 42.24
#